data_AF-A0A284QLY0-F1
#
_entry.id   AF-A0A284QLY0-F1
#
_cell.length_a   1.000
_cell.length_b   1.000
_cell.length_c   1.000
_cell.angle_alpha   90.00
_cell.angle_beta   90.00
_cell.angle_gamma   90.00
#
_symmetry.space_group_name_H-M   'P 1'
#
loop_
_entity.id
_entity.type
_entity.pdbx_description
1 polymer ?
#
loop_
_entity_poly.entity_id
_entity_poly.type
_entity_poly.pdbx_seq_one_letter_code
_entity_poly.pdbx_strand_id
1 'polypeptide(L)'
;MSFQSLISGSECAAPANPLNQVLKHTDGDRSLQQDRLAGPSTSRLQFLPTTSAPAASEQDLALARQFFEANGAGPALRPAFSVPGPALAGPAAPEFNEAWVAEQQARMRHFETQKAQNPWATEFGSSKFLPQGPSAPQSVAGPQDFQQNSSYAPSMGMYSPQMTGMYGMGMGMNMNMYQGPNASYVVDQGKGKARSRDADFDAAFEQAASLVPTQATEARIVEVEDVSDLNEALEQAHLEPTQVEPGNDFRKVWDHLQNSDLPPPKEDLAKWEAEFNQLMNSQREDDLDYDFSKVIENTWQQGVDNDRQENVGPEPIKFDSEGIPILGDYIFEPNNKYLTSTSTSSPLAEAKALLERNGSLSEAALLLEAAVQKGDLGEGGYETWILLGETRNMDEREEAGMRALTEGVKRAEAVGAAGAGMLSLAISFTNESYERAAHTMLLRWITARYPSHHVPQDTFRATQHTAWDANSRITEVFLDLARTQHNQGAMEAEVQIALGVLFYSTNDYDRAKDCFQSALSLRPQDYLLWNRLGSSLSNGNKPEEALGAYREALQLRPTYTRAIYNVGVACLNIGAHKEAAEHFLSALSMQEQSAGETSDQLWFTLRRALMTAQTLRTGPKLGRALSLSAERVSISSVVIHTIPKSSTGEVKINRTSCALTQDKARGGAQAMLYAIGLTEDDMNKPQIGISSVWWEGNPCNSHLLNLANHVKAGCQDEGLVGLMFNTIGVSDGITMGTDGMRYSPTVIVYGGTIQAGTRHVDCPSMGYKKGGTVNISDAFESYGAFSVGQISDEERFDVVRHACPGAGACGGMYTANTMSSALEVLGMSLPYSSSTPAVYPEKVQECAKAAKYLKKLLEHDIKPRDILTRQSFLNAIVMVNILGGSTNSVLHFLAMARAADIELTVDDFQAISDKTPYIADLKPSGKYYMEDVHRVGGIPAILKYLLNHTDLIDGSQLTVTGKTLAQNLEDIEELSFDNQDVIKKLDDPIKKTGHLTILRGNLAPGTAVAKLTGKEGLRFEGTAKCFDRRVPWFFPALEAGEIKPGTVLIFRYQGPKGAPGMPEMLGPTAALAGAGLSTSTALITDGRFSGASRGFIIGHAVPEARLGGPIALVKDGDKIVIDAEKRTIDWLVGEEEQERRKKEWDASDKKELNVKRGILFRYARDVAPANVGAYCD
;
A
#
# COMPACT_ATOMS: atom_id res chain seq x y z
N MET A 1 -24.09 -2.73 -24.94
CA MET A 1 -23.71 -1.34 -24.59
C MET A 1 -23.41 -1.32 -23.09
N SER A 2 -22.37 -0.67 -22.58
CA SER A 2 -21.22 -0.06 -23.27
C SER A 2 -19.91 -0.61 -22.68
N PHE A 3 -18.88 -0.75 -23.51
CA PHE A 3 -17.58 -1.33 -23.11
C PHE A 3 -16.62 -0.25 -22.56
N GLN A 4 -17.15 0.67 -21.75
CA GLN A 4 -16.50 1.95 -21.41
C GLN A 4 -15.63 1.91 -20.15
N SER A 5 -15.65 0.80 -19.40
CA SER A 5 -14.97 0.67 -18.10
C SER A 5 -13.49 0.28 -18.16
N LEU A 6 -12.94 0.03 -19.36
CA LEU A 6 -11.62 -0.61 -19.55
C LEU A 6 -10.54 0.29 -20.19
N ILE A 7 -10.85 1.56 -20.46
CA ILE A 7 -9.87 2.55 -20.96
C ILE A 7 -9.95 3.83 -20.10
N SER A 8 -9.86 3.66 -18.78
CA SER A 8 -9.78 4.77 -17.81
C SER A 8 -8.70 4.49 -16.76
N GLY A 9 -7.43 4.68 -17.13
CA GLY A 9 -6.27 4.54 -16.24
C GLY A 9 -6.12 5.67 -15.20
N SER A 10 -7.24 6.19 -14.71
CA SER A 10 -7.34 7.19 -13.65
C SER A 10 -8.80 7.21 -13.15
N GLU A 11 -8.99 7.63 -11.89
CA GLU A 11 -10.21 7.42 -11.08
C GLU A 11 -10.31 5.99 -10.50
N CYS A 12 -10.78 5.77 -9.26
CA CYS A 12 -11.07 6.73 -8.19
C CYS A 12 -10.94 6.06 -6.81
N ALA A 13 -10.90 6.89 -5.75
CA ALA A 13 -11.15 6.60 -4.33
C ALA A 13 -11.32 5.12 -3.89
N ALA A 14 -10.25 4.31 -3.97
CA ALA A 14 -10.20 2.99 -3.33
C ALA A 14 -9.75 3.14 -1.86
N PRO A 15 -10.39 2.46 -0.88
CA PRO A 15 -10.03 2.57 0.53
C PRO A 15 -8.65 1.99 0.87
N ALA A 16 -8.15 1.03 0.05
CA ALA A 16 -6.85 0.39 0.19
C ALA A 16 -5.67 1.27 -0.31
N ASN A 17 -5.57 2.50 0.17
CA ASN A 17 -4.46 3.40 -0.12
C ASN A 17 -3.38 3.31 1.00
N PRO A 18 -2.14 2.87 0.71
CA PRO A 18 -1.06 2.82 1.72
C PRO A 18 -0.78 4.18 2.37
N LEU A 19 -0.99 5.28 1.62
CA LEU A 19 -0.82 6.64 2.14
C LEU A 19 -1.86 6.98 3.23
N ASN A 20 -2.98 6.25 3.30
CA ASN A 20 -4.00 6.40 4.34
C ASN A 20 -3.59 5.69 5.65
N GLN A 21 -2.86 4.57 5.56
CA GLN A 21 -2.19 3.94 6.73
C GLN A 21 -1.05 4.82 7.24
N VAL A 22 -0.19 5.34 6.35
CA VAL A 22 0.88 6.27 6.73
C VAL A 22 0.33 7.54 7.39
N LEU A 23 -0.75 8.14 6.85
CA LEU A 23 -1.39 9.30 7.48
C LEU A 23 -2.01 8.97 8.86
N LYS A 24 -2.67 7.80 9.02
CA LYS A 24 -3.16 7.32 10.32
C LYS A 24 -2.05 7.15 11.38
N HIS A 25 -0.81 6.91 10.97
CA HIS A 25 0.34 6.87 11.90
C HIS A 25 0.93 8.26 12.19
N THR A 26 0.85 9.23 11.28
CA THR A 26 1.38 10.59 11.52
C THR A 26 0.46 11.49 12.33
N ASP A 27 -0.87 11.32 12.26
CA ASP A 27 -1.82 12.16 13.01
C ASP A 27 -1.83 11.90 14.53
N GLY A 28 -1.15 10.82 14.99
CA GLY A 28 -1.03 10.47 16.41
C GLY A 28 0.35 10.71 17.05
N ASP A 29 1.34 11.20 16.30
CA ASP A 29 2.73 11.24 16.77
C ASP A 29 2.98 12.33 17.84
N ARG A 30 2.98 11.90 19.12
CA ARG A 30 3.25 12.76 20.27
C ARG A 30 4.68 13.28 20.35
N SER A 31 5.65 12.73 19.62
CA SER A 31 7.05 13.21 19.65
C SER A 31 7.15 14.67 19.18
N LEU A 32 6.43 15.00 18.10
CA LEU A 32 6.39 16.33 17.48
C LEU A 32 5.76 17.44 18.35
N GLN A 33 5.18 17.11 19.50
CA GLN A 33 4.68 18.12 20.46
C GLN A 33 5.64 18.40 21.63
N GLN A 34 6.59 17.52 21.95
CA GLN A 34 7.50 17.70 23.09
C GLN A 34 8.56 18.79 22.83
N ASP A 35 9.05 18.90 21.59
CA ASP A 35 10.11 19.85 21.19
C ASP A 35 9.72 21.35 21.26
N ARG A 36 8.48 21.69 21.65
CA ARG A 36 8.07 23.08 21.92
C ARG A 36 8.23 23.52 23.38
N LEU A 37 8.65 22.65 24.29
CA LEU A 37 8.69 22.94 25.74
C LEU A 37 10.03 22.67 26.45
N ALA A 38 11.01 22.03 25.80
CA ALA A 38 12.26 21.61 26.43
C ALA A 38 13.45 22.58 26.22
N GLY A 39 13.38 23.77 26.86
CA GLY A 39 14.58 24.61 27.06
C GLY A 39 15.51 24.04 28.15
N PRO A 40 16.83 24.26 28.10
CA PRO A 40 17.78 23.52 28.92
C PRO A 40 17.96 24.03 30.37
N SER A 41 18.62 23.18 31.17
CA SER A 41 19.19 23.37 32.51
C SER A 41 18.31 23.07 33.73
N THR A 42 18.81 22.13 34.54
CA THR A 42 18.28 21.73 35.85
C THR A 42 19.02 22.45 36.98
N SER A 43 18.44 23.49 37.56
CA SER A 43 18.74 23.90 38.95
C SER A 43 17.85 25.05 39.45
N ARG A 44 16.97 24.76 40.43
CA ARG A 44 16.54 25.62 41.58
C ARG A 44 15.21 25.13 42.17
N LEU A 45 15.25 23.96 42.82
CA LEU A 45 14.22 23.54 43.77
C LEU A 45 14.78 23.69 45.18
N GLN A 46 14.63 24.89 45.77
CA GLN A 46 14.68 25.20 47.20
C GLN A 46 14.65 26.73 47.40
N PHE A 47 13.48 27.29 47.72
CA PHE A 47 13.25 28.41 48.64
C PHE A 47 11.74 28.71 48.72
N LEU A 48 11.06 27.98 49.60
CA LEU A 48 9.86 28.45 50.29
C LEU A 48 10.34 29.10 51.62
N PRO A 49 9.54 29.94 52.32
CA PRO A 49 8.13 30.27 52.08
C PRO A 49 7.79 31.78 52.06
N THR A 50 6.59 32.15 51.59
CA THR A 50 5.55 32.88 52.38
C THR A 50 4.34 33.26 51.51
N THR A 51 3.21 33.58 52.16
CA THR A 51 1.93 33.92 51.52
C THR A 51 1.79 35.41 51.22
N SER A 52 1.95 35.81 49.96
CA SER A 52 1.28 36.98 49.33
C SER A 52 1.64 37.08 47.85
N ALA A 53 0.82 37.77 47.05
CA ALA A 53 1.03 37.93 45.60
C ALA A 53 1.28 39.42 45.25
N PRO A 54 2.31 39.74 44.44
CA PRO A 54 2.42 41.04 43.78
C PRO A 54 1.60 41.06 42.47
N ALA A 55 1.18 42.26 42.04
CA ALA A 55 0.34 42.45 40.86
C ALA A 55 1.10 42.41 39.53
N ALA A 56 0.40 42.09 38.44
CA ALA A 56 0.89 42.24 37.06
C ALA A 56 0.94 43.72 36.63
N SER A 57 1.72 44.04 35.59
CA SER A 57 1.95 45.44 35.18
C SER A 57 0.74 46.07 34.50
N GLU A 58 0.59 47.39 34.68
CA GLU A 58 -0.51 48.15 34.09
C GLU A 58 -0.37 48.32 32.55
N GLN A 59 0.86 48.18 32.01
CA GLN A 59 1.13 48.31 30.57
C GLN A 59 0.60 47.11 29.77
N ASP A 60 0.70 45.89 30.31
CA ASP A 60 0.20 44.68 29.66
C ASP A 60 -1.34 44.70 29.52
N LEU A 61 -2.02 45.25 30.53
CA LEU A 61 -3.47 45.47 30.53
C LEU A 61 -3.92 46.61 29.60
N ALA A 62 -3.07 47.61 29.34
CA ALA A 62 -3.36 48.69 28.41
C ALA A 62 -3.31 48.22 26.94
N LEU A 63 -2.26 47.47 26.57
CA LEU A 63 -2.10 46.88 25.22
C LEU A 63 -3.25 45.91 24.89
N ALA A 64 -3.68 45.10 25.85
CA ALA A 64 -4.82 44.21 25.68
C ALA A 64 -6.15 44.93 25.40
N ARG A 65 -6.35 46.14 25.95
CA ARG A 65 -7.59 46.94 25.73
C ARG A 65 -7.62 47.62 24.36
N GLN A 66 -6.50 48.20 23.92
CA GLN A 66 -6.42 48.84 22.59
C GLN A 66 -6.71 47.87 21.44
N PHE A 67 -6.46 46.56 21.61
CA PHE A 67 -6.76 45.55 20.59
C PHE A 67 -8.26 45.24 20.42
N PHE A 68 -9.10 45.49 21.44
CA PHE A 68 -10.53 45.15 21.43
C PHE A 68 -11.49 46.34 21.31
N GLU A 69 -11.06 47.57 21.61
CA GLU A 69 -11.94 48.76 21.56
C GLU A 69 -12.05 49.40 20.15
N ALA A 70 -11.30 48.91 19.16
CA ALA A 70 -11.13 49.54 17.85
C ALA A 70 -12.13 49.10 16.75
N ASN A 71 -13.40 48.80 17.08
CA ASN A 71 -14.50 48.79 16.11
C ASN A 71 -15.90 48.70 16.77
N GLY A 72 -16.52 49.83 17.11
CA GLY A 72 -17.95 49.85 17.48
C GLY A 72 -18.45 51.04 18.29
N ALA A 73 -18.88 52.12 17.62
CA ALA A 73 -19.69 53.17 18.22
C ALA A 73 -20.77 53.67 17.24
N GLY A 74 -22.03 53.70 17.68
CA GLY A 74 -23.16 54.31 16.96
C GLY A 74 -23.35 55.80 17.32
N PRO A 75 -24.58 56.39 17.26
CA PRO A 75 -25.86 55.72 17.53
C PRO A 75 -27.11 56.13 16.69
N ALA A 76 -28.15 55.30 16.83
CA ALA A 76 -29.60 55.59 16.94
C ALA A 76 -30.32 56.61 16.02
N LEU A 77 -31.46 56.15 15.46
CA LEU A 77 -32.81 56.64 15.84
C LEU A 77 -33.93 55.67 15.40
N ARG A 78 -35.11 55.79 16.01
CA ARG A 78 -36.40 55.10 15.71
C ARG A 78 -37.51 56.20 15.64
N PRO A 79 -38.82 55.96 15.34
CA PRO A 79 -39.53 54.70 15.00
C PRO A 79 -40.59 54.77 13.85
N ALA A 80 -41.21 53.62 13.58
CA ALA A 80 -42.67 53.41 13.31
C ALA A 80 -43.29 53.38 11.88
N PHE A 81 -44.40 52.61 11.84
CA PHE A 81 -45.55 52.54 10.92
C PHE A 81 -45.54 51.81 9.55
N SER A 82 -46.35 50.73 9.54
CA SER A 82 -47.28 50.23 8.49
C SER A 82 -46.84 49.99 7.04
N VAL A 83 -47.09 48.75 6.60
CA VAL A 83 -47.14 48.30 5.19
C VAL A 83 -48.47 48.66 4.52
N PRO A 84 -48.44 49.14 3.26
CA PRO A 84 -49.53 48.97 2.31
C PRO A 84 -49.18 47.97 1.19
N GLY A 85 -50.19 47.28 0.68
CA GLY A 85 -50.23 46.67 -0.65
C GLY A 85 -51.67 46.76 -1.17
N PRO A 86 -52.08 46.04 -2.23
CA PRO A 86 -51.31 45.37 -3.29
C PRO A 86 -51.61 46.01 -4.67
N ALA A 87 -51.08 45.46 -5.79
CA ALA A 87 -51.77 45.26 -7.10
C ALA A 87 -50.83 45.04 -8.32
N LEU A 88 -51.22 44.10 -9.20
CA LEU A 88 -51.28 44.15 -10.69
C LEU A 88 -50.05 44.65 -11.53
N ALA A 89 -49.67 44.04 -12.67
CA ALA A 89 -50.16 42.84 -13.36
C ALA A 89 -49.22 42.33 -14.51
N GLY A 90 -48.90 41.02 -14.50
CA GLY A 90 -48.61 40.16 -15.67
C GLY A 90 -47.49 40.53 -16.68
N PRO A 91 -47.34 39.76 -17.78
CA PRO A 91 -47.68 38.34 -17.96
C PRO A 91 -46.46 37.43 -17.72
N ALA A 92 -46.67 36.12 -17.55
CA ALA A 92 -45.57 35.16 -17.41
C ALA A 92 -44.94 34.78 -18.77
N ALA A 93 -43.63 34.56 -18.79
CA ALA A 93 -42.91 33.87 -19.86
C ALA A 93 -42.50 32.45 -19.37
N PRO A 94 -42.41 31.44 -20.24
CA PRO A 94 -42.31 30.05 -19.79
C PRO A 94 -40.95 29.69 -19.16
N GLU A 95 -40.97 28.71 -18.24
CA GLU A 95 -39.77 28.20 -17.58
C GLU A 95 -38.94 27.30 -18.50
N PHE A 96 -37.64 27.20 -18.16
CA PHE A 96 -36.59 26.55 -18.98
C PHE A 96 -36.83 25.07 -19.33
N ASN A 97 -37.81 24.41 -18.70
CA ASN A 97 -38.09 22.99 -18.87
C ASN A 97 -38.79 22.67 -20.20
N GLU A 98 -39.65 23.56 -20.72
CA GLU A 98 -40.37 23.30 -21.98
C GLU A 98 -39.42 23.27 -23.20
N ALA A 99 -38.38 24.12 -23.21
CA ALA A 99 -37.40 24.17 -24.29
C ALA A 99 -36.60 22.85 -24.41
N TRP A 100 -36.24 22.23 -23.29
CA TRP A 100 -35.48 20.97 -23.25
C TRP A 100 -36.33 19.77 -23.70
N VAL A 101 -37.61 19.73 -23.30
CA VAL A 101 -38.57 18.72 -23.77
C VAL A 101 -38.84 18.87 -25.28
N ALA A 102 -38.92 20.10 -25.79
CA ALA A 102 -39.07 20.35 -27.22
C ALA A 102 -37.88 19.85 -28.05
N GLU A 103 -36.63 20.01 -27.57
CA GLU A 103 -35.45 19.50 -28.30
C GLU A 103 -35.40 17.97 -28.35
N GLN A 104 -35.76 17.27 -27.26
CA GLN A 104 -35.85 15.80 -27.30
C GLN A 104 -36.95 15.32 -28.27
N GLN A 105 -38.11 15.97 -28.29
CA GLN A 105 -39.17 15.63 -29.25
C GLN A 105 -38.77 15.92 -30.71
N ALA A 106 -37.94 16.94 -30.96
CA ALA A 106 -37.38 17.20 -32.29
C ALA A 106 -36.43 16.07 -32.74
N ARG A 107 -35.58 15.54 -31.85
CA ARG A 107 -34.68 14.42 -32.17
C ARG A 107 -35.42 13.11 -32.44
N MET A 108 -36.48 12.80 -31.70
CA MET A 108 -37.29 11.58 -31.91
C MET A 108 -37.94 11.55 -33.30
N ARG A 109 -38.56 12.66 -33.73
CA ARG A 109 -39.25 12.77 -35.04
C ARG A 109 -38.34 12.55 -36.25
N HIS A 110 -37.03 12.74 -36.09
CA HIS A 110 -36.03 12.52 -37.14
C HIS A 110 -35.65 11.05 -37.34
N PHE A 111 -35.98 10.15 -36.40
CA PHE A 111 -35.69 8.72 -36.49
C PHE A 111 -36.88 7.89 -37.01
N GLU A 112 -38.11 8.31 -36.75
CA GLU A 112 -39.32 7.58 -37.16
C GLU A 112 -39.67 7.77 -38.65
N THR A 113 -39.19 8.83 -39.28
CA THR A 113 -39.57 9.24 -40.65
C THR A 113 -38.92 8.43 -41.78
N GLN A 114 -38.01 7.48 -41.50
CA GLN A 114 -37.34 6.65 -42.52
C GLN A 114 -37.83 5.19 -42.61
N LYS A 115 -38.76 4.73 -41.76
CA LYS A 115 -39.03 3.27 -41.62
C LYS A 115 -40.42 2.77 -42.00
N ALA A 116 -41.18 3.53 -42.80
CA ALA A 116 -42.55 3.13 -43.20
C ALA A 116 -42.99 3.58 -44.62
N GLN A 117 -42.33 3.13 -45.69
CA GLN A 117 -42.93 3.07 -47.03
C GLN A 117 -42.58 1.78 -47.82
N ASN A 118 -43.46 0.78 -47.66
CA ASN A 118 -43.90 -0.29 -48.57
C ASN A 118 -42.91 -1.24 -49.34
N PRO A 119 -43.37 -2.46 -49.68
CA PRO A 119 -42.55 -3.49 -50.33
C PRO A 119 -42.93 -3.81 -51.80
N TRP A 120 -42.06 -4.56 -52.49
CA TRP A 120 -42.46 -5.53 -53.52
C TRP A 120 -41.61 -6.81 -53.39
N ALA A 121 -42.06 -7.90 -54.02
CA ALA A 121 -41.58 -9.26 -53.81
C ALA A 121 -40.34 -9.66 -54.63
N THR A 122 -39.83 -10.84 -54.28
CA THR A 122 -38.97 -11.72 -55.09
C THR A 122 -39.44 -11.89 -56.54
N GLU A 123 -38.50 -11.95 -57.49
CA GLU A 123 -38.47 -13.02 -58.50
C GLU A 123 -37.12 -13.10 -59.27
N PHE A 124 -36.97 -14.15 -60.08
CA PHE A 124 -35.87 -14.43 -61.03
C PHE A 124 -34.42 -14.48 -60.51
N GLY A 125 -33.99 -15.69 -60.15
CA GLY A 125 -32.60 -16.12 -60.37
C GLY A 125 -32.36 -16.64 -61.79
N SER A 126 -31.33 -17.48 -61.95
CA SER A 126 -30.90 -18.20 -63.17
C SER A 126 -29.74 -17.61 -63.97
N SER A 127 -28.52 -18.09 -63.64
CA SER A 127 -27.51 -18.54 -64.62
C SER A 127 -26.72 -17.45 -65.41
N LYS A 128 -25.53 -17.70 -66.00
CA LYS A 128 -24.76 -18.96 -66.18
C LYS A 128 -23.27 -18.68 -66.51
N PHE A 129 -22.44 -19.71 -66.36
CA PHE A 129 -21.14 -19.96 -67.03
C PHE A 129 -19.86 -19.12 -66.75
N LEU A 130 -18.97 -19.76 -65.97
CA LEU A 130 -17.51 -19.94 -66.17
C LEU A 130 -17.21 -20.73 -67.49
N PRO A 131 -15.98 -21.19 -67.87
CA PRO A 131 -14.61 -21.08 -67.30
C PRO A 131 -13.61 -20.46 -68.36
N GLN A 132 -12.27 -20.57 -68.39
CA GLN A 132 -11.21 -21.57 -68.06
C GLN A 132 -9.87 -20.84 -67.76
N GLY A 133 -8.82 -21.41 -67.17
CA GLY A 133 -8.46 -22.81 -66.90
C GLY A 133 -7.37 -23.33 -67.87
N PRO A 134 -6.69 -24.48 -67.61
CA PRO A 134 -6.77 -25.42 -66.48
C PRO A 134 -5.47 -25.33 -65.61
N SER A 135 -4.73 -26.32 -65.08
CA SER A 135 -4.77 -27.80 -65.05
C SER A 135 -3.86 -28.44 -63.98
N ALA A 136 -4.42 -29.36 -63.17
CA ALA A 136 -3.94 -30.74 -62.89
C ALA A 136 -2.63 -31.04 -62.07
N PRO A 137 -2.53 -32.25 -61.44
CA PRO A 137 -3.56 -32.99 -60.68
C PRO A 137 -3.06 -33.84 -59.45
N GLN A 138 -3.98 -34.59 -58.82
CA GLN A 138 -3.79 -35.85 -58.02
C GLN A 138 -3.17 -35.78 -56.59
N SER A 139 -3.50 -36.66 -55.61
CA SER A 139 -4.70 -37.53 -55.40
C SER A 139 -4.75 -38.29 -54.05
N VAL A 140 -5.94 -38.34 -53.41
CA VAL A 140 -6.62 -39.53 -52.80
C VAL A 140 -6.16 -40.15 -51.45
N ALA A 141 -7.19 -40.56 -50.66
CA ALA A 141 -7.28 -41.55 -49.55
C ALA A 141 -6.98 -41.15 -48.08
N GLY A 142 -7.82 -41.69 -47.17
CA GLY A 142 -7.63 -41.80 -45.71
C GLY A 142 -7.31 -43.27 -45.34
N PRO A 143 -8.08 -44.00 -44.47
CA PRO A 143 -9.36 -43.63 -43.81
C PRO A 143 -9.55 -44.21 -42.36
N GLN A 144 -10.81 -44.29 -41.89
CA GLN A 144 -11.36 -45.25 -40.88
C GLN A 144 -11.09 -45.06 -39.36
N ASP A 145 -11.99 -45.45 -38.43
CA ASP A 145 -13.46 -45.64 -38.50
C ASP A 145 -14.12 -45.81 -37.09
N PHE A 146 -15.44 -45.59 -37.00
CA PHE A 146 -16.44 -46.35 -36.20
C PHE A 146 -16.45 -46.24 -34.64
N GLN A 147 -17.58 -46.41 -33.92
CA GLN A 147 -19.01 -46.31 -34.28
C GLN A 147 -19.92 -46.32 -33.01
N GLN A 148 -21.18 -45.84 -33.16
CA GLN A 148 -22.39 -46.36 -32.46
C GLN A 148 -22.55 -46.16 -30.93
N ASN A 149 -23.76 -46.08 -30.33
CA ASN A 149 -25.11 -45.91 -30.88
C ASN A 149 -26.10 -45.31 -29.85
N SER A 150 -27.26 -44.82 -30.33
CA SER A 150 -28.62 -44.98 -29.76
C SER A 150 -28.92 -44.72 -28.25
N SER A 151 -30.06 -44.15 -27.83
CA SER A 151 -31.06 -43.23 -28.41
C SER A 151 -32.09 -42.92 -27.31
N TYR A 152 -32.74 -41.75 -27.34
CA TYR A 152 -34.22 -41.59 -27.42
C TYR A 152 -34.61 -40.11 -27.30
N ALA A 153 -35.61 -39.72 -28.09
CA ALA A 153 -36.32 -38.45 -28.04
C ALA A 153 -37.71 -38.70 -27.32
N PRO A 154 -38.65 -37.75 -27.13
CA PRO A 154 -38.84 -36.57 -27.98
C PRO A 154 -39.40 -35.25 -27.38
N SER A 155 -39.38 -34.25 -28.26
CA SER A 155 -40.42 -33.24 -28.49
C SER A 155 -40.75 -32.16 -27.46
N MET A 156 -40.48 -30.93 -27.91
CA MET A 156 -41.38 -29.77 -27.95
C MET A 156 -41.69 -29.03 -26.62
N GLY A 157 -41.77 -27.70 -26.62
CA GLY A 157 -41.41 -26.78 -27.71
C GLY A 157 -42.20 -25.47 -27.71
N MET A 158 -41.49 -24.35 -27.61
CA MET A 158 -41.92 -22.97 -27.87
C MET A 158 -43.16 -22.45 -27.12
N TYR A 159 -43.02 -21.31 -26.46
CA TYR A 159 -43.70 -20.09 -26.92
C TYR A 159 -43.03 -18.85 -26.33
N SER A 160 -42.79 -17.87 -27.20
CA SER A 160 -42.64 -16.46 -26.84
C SER A 160 -43.83 -15.73 -27.48
N PRO A 161 -44.38 -14.71 -26.81
CA PRO A 161 -44.60 -13.48 -27.54
C PRO A 161 -44.09 -12.24 -26.78
N GLN A 162 -43.79 -11.20 -27.56
CA GLN A 162 -43.35 -9.89 -27.10
C GLN A 162 -44.54 -9.04 -26.63
N MET A 163 -44.26 -8.00 -25.82
CA MET A 163 -44.76 -6.61 -25.88
C MET A 163 -44.95 -6.03 -24.46
N THR A 164 -44.94 -4.71 -24.18
CA THR A 164 -44.32 -3.48 -24.75
C THR A 164 -44.76 -2.32 -23.84
N GLY A 165 -43.94 -1.28 -23.66
CA GLY A 165 -44.26 -0.07 -22.88
C GLY A 165 -43.46 0.00 -21.57
N MET A 166 -42.65 1.03 -21.26
CA MET A 166 -42.82 2.48 -21.40
C MET A 166 -43.96 2.96 -20.48
N TYR A 167 -43.71 3.77 -19.45
CA TYR A 167 -43.07 5.10 -19.51
C TYR A 167 -41.94 5.37 -18.51
N GLY A 168 -41.20 6.46 -18.75
CA GLY A 168 -40.30 7.11 -17.77
C GLY A 168 -40.76 8.52 -17.41
N MET A 169 -39.81 9.38 -16.97
CA MET A 169 -39.99 10.64 -16.23
C MET A 169 -40.38 10.41 -14.75
N GLY A 170 -39.79 11.08 -13.75
CA GLY A 170 -38.69 12.06 -13.77
C GLY A 170 -39.09 13.44 -13.22
N MET A 171 -38.10 14.22 -12.78
CA MET A 171 -38.20 15.43 -11.94
C MET A 171 -38.69 15.15 -10.49
N GLY A 172 -38.12 15.70 -9.42
CA GLY A 172 -36.87 16.47 -9.28
C GLY A 172 -37.05 17.95 -8.92
N MET A 173 -36.80 18.29 -7.65
CA MET A 173 -36.38 19.58 -7.06
C MET A 173 -35.70 19.22 -5.70
N ASN A 174 -34.61 19.79 -5.16
CA ASN A 174 -33.86 21.06 -5.27
C ASN A 174 -34.08 22.01 -4.06
N MET A 175 -32.99 22.68 -3.63
CA MET A 175 -32.86 23.73 -2.59
C MET A 175 -33.27 23.45 -1.12
N ASN A 176 -32.23 23.33 -0.27
CA ASN A 176 -31.92 24.18 0.89
C ASN A 176 -33.02 24.83 1.80
N MET A 177 -32.80 24.64 3.11
CA MET A 177 -32.81 25.65 4.19
C MET A 177 -34.14 26.13 4.84
N TYR A 178 -34.41 25.56 6.02
CA TYR A 178 -34.97 26.16 7.27
C TYR A 178 -34.55 25.19 8.40
N GLN A 179 -33.91 25.51 9.53
CA GLN A 179 -33.72 26.70 10.38
C GLN A 179 -34.88 27.05 11.34
N GLY A 180 -34.78 26.56 12.58
CA GLY A 180 -35.58 26.97 13.74
C GLY A 180 -36.85 26.14 13.99
N PRO A 181 -37.48 26.24 15.17
CA PRO A 181 -37.29 27.28 16.18
C PRO A 181 -36.57 26.85 17.48
N ASN A 182 -36.18 27.84 18.30
CA ASN A 182 -35.63 27.65 19.64
C ASN A 182 -36.70 27.31 20.70
N ALA A 183 -36.28 26.59 21.74
CA ALA A 183 -36.73 26.82 23.13
C ALA A 183 -35.50 27.15 24.00
N SER A 184 -35.66 27.82 25.14
CA SER A 184 -34.53 28.37 25.92
C SER A 184 -34.87 28.55 27.41
N TYR A 185 -33.86 28.90 28.22
CA TYR A 185 -33.91 29.18 29.68
C TYR A 185 -34.02 27.90 30.57
N VAL A 186 -33.35 27.76 31.74
CA VAL A 186 -32.43 28.69 32.46
C VAL A 186 -31.47 27.96 33.45
N VAL A 187 -30.21 28.42 33.52
CA VAL A 187 -29.35 28.76 34.71
C VAL A 187 -29.54 27.93 36.01
N ASP A 188 -28.51 27.41 36.71
CA ASP A 188 -27.39 28.18 37.31
C ASP A 188 -26.06 27.45 37.67
N GLN A 189 -25.01 28.27 37.82
CA GLN A 189 -23.74 28.18 38.57
C GLN A 189 -23.05 26.84 38.94
N GLY A 190 -21.78 26.74 38.52
CA GLY A 190 -20.76 25.86 39.14
C GLY A 190 -19.35 26.06 38.56
N LYS A 191 -18.51 26.92 39.16
CA LYS A 191 -17.11 27.12 38.74
C LYS A 191 -16.14 26.24 39.57
N GLY A 192 -15.53 25.25 38.94
CA GLY A 192 -14.43 24.47 39.53
C GLY A 192 -13.26 24.28 38.55
N LYS A 193 -12.03 24.58 38.99
CA LYS A 193 -10.81 24.13 38.31
C LYS A 193 -10.30 22.89 39.06
N ALA A 194 -10.08 21.78 38.36
CA ALA A 194 -9.38 20.62 38.90
C ALA A 194 -8.10 20.36 38.09
N ARG A 195 -6.97 20.30 38.78
CA ARG A 195 -5.74 19.63 38.33
C ARG A 195 -5.62 18.35 39.17
N SER A 196 -6.19 17.27 38.70
CA SER A 196 -5.79 15.91 39.07
C SER A 196 -6.15 14.99 37.90
N ARG A 197 -5.25 14.04 37.61
CA ARG A 197 -5.54 12.84 36.80
C ARG A 197 -4.42 11.81 36.90
N ASP A 198 -3.17 12.28 36.96
CA ASP A 198 -1.99 11.42 37.07
C ASP A 198 -1.76 10.88 38.51
N ALA A 199 -2.52 11.37 39.48
CA ALA A 199 -2.51 10.91 40.89
C ALA A 199 -3.79 10.14 41.28
N ASP A 200 -4.79 10.11 40.40
CA ASP A 200 -6.07 9.43 40.64
C ASP A 200 -6.01 7.95 40.20
N PHE A 201 -4.95 7.50 39.51
CA PHE A 201 -4.77 6.11 39.09
C PHE A 201 -4.34 5.18 40.23
N ASP A 202 -3.26 5.50 40.94
CA ASP A 202 -2.75 4.66 42.04
C ASP A 202 -3.75 4.63 43.22
N ALA A 203 -4.33 5.79 43.57
CA ALA A 203 -5.33 5.89 44.63
C ALA A 203 -6.64 5.14 44.32
N ALA A 204 -7.05 5.08 43.05
CA ALA A 204 -8.18 4.26 42.63
C ALA A 204 -7.86 2.76 42.66
N PHE A 205 -6.60 2.36 42.45
CA PHE A 205 -6.16 0.97 42.55
C PHE A 205 -6.21 0.48 44.02
N GLU A 206 -5.72 1.28 44.97
CA GLU A 206 -5.87 0.98 46.41
C GLU A 206 -7.35 0.94 46.85
N GLN A 207 -8.19 1.85 46.35
CA GLN A 207 -9.62 1.82 46.67
C GLN A 207 -10.35 0.60 46.07
N ALA A 208 -10.03 0.21 44.83
CA ALA A 208 -10.60 -0.99 44.21
C ALA A 208 -10.24 -2.27 44.99
N ALA A 209 -8.98 -2.39 45.45
CA ALA A 209 -8.54 -3.50 46.31
C ALA A 209 -9.28 -3.56 47.66
N SER A 210 -9.81 -2.42 48.15
CA SER A 210 -10.47 -2.30 49.46
C SER A 210 -11.97 -2.63 49.48
N LEU A 211 -12.61 -2.88 48.33
CA LEU A 211 -14.08 -2.91 48.19
C LEU A 211 -14.70 -4.30 47.90
N VAL A 212 -13.91 -5.38 47.90
CA VAL A 212 -14.44 -6.76 47.80
C VAL A 212 -14.80 -7.28 49.20
N PRO A 213 -16.08 -7.67 49.47
CA PRO A 213 -16.50 -8.14 50.79
C PRO A 213 -15.98 -9.55 51.10
N THR A 214 -15.63 -9.78 52.38
CA THR A 214 -14.98 -11.02 52.85
C THR A 214 -15.96 -12.20 53.02
N GLN A 215 -16.27 -12.90 51.93
CA GLN A 215 -16.75 -14.30 51.85
C GLN A 215 -16.88 -14.68 50.35
N ALA A 216 -16.34 -15.79 49.82
CA ALA A 216 -15.76 -16.97 50.47
C ALA A 216 -14.63 -17.65 49.65
N THR A 217 -13.79 -18.41 50.37
CA THR A 217 -12.96 -19.58 49.96
C THR A 217 -12.23 -19.62 48.60
N GLU A 218 -10.89 -19.71 48.71
CA GLU A 218 -10.00 -20.59 47.93
C GLU A 218 -9.62 -20.24 46.48
N ALA A 219 -8.83 -19.18 46.33
CA ALA A 219 -7.62 -19.21 45.51
C ALA A 219 -6.49 -18.49 46.28
N ARG A 220 -5.31 -19.13 46.45
CA ARG A 220 -4.25 -18.64 47.35
C ARG A 220 -2.90 -18.58 46.64
N ILE A 221 -2.37 -17.36 46.46
CA ILE A 221 -0.97 -17.14 46.10
C ILE A 221 -0.11 -17.52 47.32
N VAL A 222 0.99 -18.24 47.08
CA VAL A 222 1.91 -18.71 48.12
C VAL A 222 3.32 -18.20 47.83
N GLU A 223 3.88 -17.49 48.80
CA GLU A 223 5.33 -17.26 48.91
C GLU A 223 5.89 -18.30 49.89
N VAL A 224 7.13 -18.78 49.66
CA VAL A 224 7.77 -19.84 50.46
C VAL A 224 9.06 -19.31 51.09
N GLU A 225 9.22 -19.55 52.39
CA GLU A 225 10.39 -19.16 53.17
C GLU A 225 11.23 -20.38 53.58
N ASP A 226 12.56 -20.21 53.48
CA ASP A 226 13.65 -21.08 53.93
C ASP A 226 13.91 -22.41 53.18
N VAL A 227 15.20 -22.76 53.02
CA VAL A 227 15.71 -23.92 52.26
C VAL A 227 17.06 -24.38 52.86
N SER A 228 17.01 -25.29 53.84
CA SER A 228 18.21 -25.84 54.51
C SER A 228 18.59 -27.27 54.11
N ASP A 229 17.58 -28.12 53.87
CA ASP A 229 17.76 -29.59 53.93
C ASP A 229 18.01 -30.26 52.56
N LEU A 230 18.10 -29.47 51.48
CA LEU A 230 18.15 -29.98 50.10
C LEU A 230 19.53 -30.55 49.68
N ASN A 231 20.60 -30.24 50.43
CA ASN A 231 21.98 -30.52 49.99
C ASN A 231 22.37 -32.02 50.01
N GLU A 232 21.82 -32.85 50.90
CA GLU A 232 22.23 -34.26 51.02
C GLU A 232 21.61 -35.18 49.93
N ALA A 233 20.60 -34.70 49.20
CA ALA A 233 19.92 -35.49 48.16
C ALA A 233 20.61 -35.45 46.78
N LEU A 234 21.52 -34.51 46.55
CA LEU A 234 22.02 -34.16 45.21
C LEU A 234 23.18 -35.03 44.67
N GLU A 235 23.77 -35.92 45.47
CA GLU A 235 24.97 -36.68 45.07
C GLU A 235 24.72 -37.93 44.19
N GLN A 236 23.47 -38.35 43.91
CA GLN A 236 23.19 -39.74 43.50
C GLN A 236 22.37 -39.99 42.21
N ALA A 237 22.13 -39.01 41.33
CA ALA A 237 21.33 -39.23 40.10
C ALA A 237 21.97 -38.72 38.79
N HIS A 238 22.16 -39.62 37.83
CA HIS A 238 22.49 -39.35 36.42
C HIS A 238 21.59 -40.19 35.50
N LEU A 239 21.05 -39.62 34.42
CA LEU A 239 20.42 -40.34 33.31
C LEU A 239 20.65 -39.64 31.95
N GLU A 240 20.47 -40.40 30.86
CA GLU A 240 20.83 -40.06 29.47
C GLU A 240 19.64 -39.50 28.65
N PRO A 241 19.89 -38.79 27.52
CA PRO A 241 18.85 -38.18 26.69
C PRO A 241 18.27 -39.10 25.61
N THR A 242 17.01 -38.86 25.21
CA THR A 242 16.31 -39.52 24.08
C THR A 242 15.67 -38.51 23.13
N GLN A 243 15.36 -38.95 21.90
CA GLN A 243 14.95 -38.10 20.76
C GLN A 243 13.48 -37.64 20.84
N VAL A 244 13.16 -36.56 20.10
CA VAL A 244 11.84 -35.90 20.05
C VAL A 244 11.47 -35.58 18.59
N GLU A 245 10.19 -35.71 18.23
CA GLU A 245 9.62 -35.30 16.94
C GLU A 245 8.87 -33.95 17.08
N PRO A 246 8.85 -33.08 16.06
CA PRO A 246 8.28 -31.74 16.18
C PRO A 246 6.75 -31.72 16.05
N GLY A 247 6.05 -30.98 16.91
CA GLY A 247 4.73 -30.47 16.54
C GLY A 247 3.66 -30.26 17.62
N ASN A 248 3.96 -30.26 18.93
CA ASN A 248 2.96 -29.80 19.93
C ASN A 248 3.50 -29.38 21.32
N ASP A 249 4.73 -28.87 21.37
CA ASP A 249 5.58 -29.15 22.54
C ASP A 249 5.62 -28.05 23.60
N PHE A 250 5.28 -26.80 23.27
CA PHE A 250 5.34 -25.68 24.23
C PHE A 250 4.36 -25.87 25.40
N ARG A 251 3.14 -26.33 25.11
CA ARG A 251 2.12 -26.63 26.13
C ARG A 251 2.56 -27.80 27.02
N LYS A 252 3.09 -28.89 26.43
CA LYS A 252 3.69 -30.01 27.18
C LYS A 252 4.83 -29.55 28.12
N VAL A 253 5.72 -28.67 27.66
CA VAL A 253 6.83 -28.13 28.46
C VAL A 253 6.32 -27.25 29.62
N TRP A 254 5.26 -26.48 29.40
CA TRP A 254 4.59 -25.70 30.45
C TRP A 254 3.88 -26.59 31.48
N ASP A 255 3.08 -27.55 31.02
CA ASP A 255 2.38 -28.53 31.84
C ASP A 255 3.39 -29.36 32.67
N HIS A 256 4.53 -29.73 32.10
CA HIS A 256 5.59 -30.45 32.80
C HIS A 256 6.23 -29.61 33.92
N LEU A 257 6.35 -28.29 33.73
CA LEU A 257 6.87 -27.35 34.73
C LEU A 257 5.92 -27.14 35.91
N GLN A 258 4.60 -27.08 35.65
CA GLN A 258 3.61 -26.93 36.73
C GLN A 258 3.49 -28.19 37.59
N ASN A 259 3.74 -29.37 37.03
CA ASN A 259 3.55 -30.67 37.69
C ASN A 259 4.85 -31.29 38.25
N SER A 260 5.91 -30.50 38.46
CA SER A 260 7.15 -30.95 39.13
C SER A 260 7.18 -30.53 40.60
N ASP A 261 7.21 -31.48 41.53
CA ASP A 261 7.15 -31.28 43.00
C ASP A 261 8.36 -30.55 43.64
N LEU A 262 9.27 -29.98 42.84
CA LEU A 262 10.40 -29.16 43.30
C LEU A 262 10.59 -27.95 42.38
N PRO A 263 10.86 -26.75 42.91
CA PRO A 263 11.27 -25.62 42.08
C PRO A 263 12.66 -25.90 41.46
N PRO A 264 12.87 -25.59 40.17
CA PRO A 264 14.09 -25.99 39.46
C PRO A 264 15.34 -25.33 40.06
N PRO A 265 16.46 -26.07 40.20
CA PRO A 265 17.76 -25.49 40.55
C PRO A 265 18.17 -24.35 39.62
N LYS A 266 18.99 -23.41 40.10
CA LYS A 266 19.46 -22.27 39.29
C LYS A 266 20.25 -22.67 38.03
N GLU A 267 20.82 -23.86 38.02
CA GLU A 267 21.54 -24.41 36.86
C GLU A 267 20.55 -25.06 35.86
N ASP A 268 19.52 -25.74 36.34
CA ASP A 268 18.41 -26.20 35.50
C ASP A 268 17.49 -25.06 35.04
N LEU A 269 17.52 -23.87 35.66
CA LEU A 269 16.88 -22.67 35.12
C LEU A 269 17.58 -22.17 33.85
N ALA A 270 18.92 -22.23 33.79
CA ALA A 270 19.67 -21.93 32.57
C ALA A 270 19.51 -23.03 31.52
N LYS A 271 19.35 -24.28 31.96
CA LYS A 271 19.02 -25.42 31.08
C LYS A 271 17.60 -25.35 30.54
N TRP A 272 16.63 -24.94 31.35
CA TRP A 272 15.26 -24.66 30.94
C TRP A 272 15.21 -23.45 30.01
N GLU A 273 15.95 -22.36 30.28
CA GLU A 273 16.09 -21.28 29.31
C GLU A 273 16.75 -21.78 28.01
N ALA A 274 17.71 -22.71 28.06
CA ALA A 274 18.32 -23.29 26.87
C ALA A 274 17.37 -24.23 26.10
N GLU A 275 16.59 -25.07 26.78
CA GLU A 275 15.61 -25.99 26.20
C GLU A 275 14.38 -25.23 25.66
N PHE A 276 13.91 -24.20 26.38
CA PHE A 276 12.91 -23.23 25.93
C PHE A 276 13.43 -22.46 24.70
N ASN A 277 14.66 -21.94 24.74
CA ASN A 277 15.26 -21.26 23.59
C ASN A 277 15.55 -22.22 22.42
N GLN A 278 15.83 -23.51 22.66
CA GLN A 278 15.92 -24.51 21.61
C GLN A 278 14.54 -24.78 21.00
N LEU A 279 13.49 -24.96 21.80
CA LEU A 279 12.11 -25.17 21.33
C LEU A 279 11.59 -23.95 20.54
N MET A 280 11.90 -22.75 21.04
CA MET A 280 11.58 -21.46 20.42
C MET A 280 12.54 -21.08 19.29
N ASN A 281 13.55 -21.90 18.97
CA ASN A 281 14.39 -21.78 17.77
C ASN A 281 14.12 -22.92 16.77
N SER A 282 13.80 -24.15 17.18
CA SER A 282 13.43 -25.24 16.25
C SER A 282 12.08 -24.96 15.60
N GLN A 283 11.07 -24.57 16.38
CA GLN A 283 9.80 -24.11 15.82
C GLN A 283 9.93 -22.75 15.11
N ARG A 284 11.08 -22.07 15.23
CA ARG A 284 11.43 -20.88 14.44
C ARG A 284 12.00 -21.25 13.09
N GLU A 285 12.65 -22.41 12.96
CA GLU A 285 13.03 -22.98 11.67
C GLU A 285 11.78 -23.49 10.95
N ASP A 286 10.84 -24.15 11.65
CA ASP A 286 9.55 -24.58 11.07
C ASP A 286 8.64 -23.38 10.69
N ASP A 287 8.41 -22.39 11.58
CA ASP A 287 7.56 -21.22 11.28
C ASP A 287 8.19 -20.29 10.20
N LEU A 288 9.51 -20.35 9.97
CA LEU A 288 10.18 -19.65 8.86
C LEU A 288 10.13 -20.43 7.54
N ASP A 289 9.88 -21.74 7.58
CA ASP A 289 9.71 -22.60 6.39
C ASP A 289 8.22 -22.97 6.15
N TYR A 290 7.27 -22.17 6.66
CA TYR A 290 5.85 -22.18 6.22
C TYR A 290 5.73 -21.63 4.79
N ASP A 291 6.33 -22.37 3.87
CA ASP A 291 6.66 -21.97 2.52
C ASP A 291 5.42 -22.06 1.63
N PHE A 292 4.65 -20.97 1.65
CA PHE A 292 3.48 -20.75 0.80
C PHE A 292 3.81 -20.93 -0.70
N SER A 293 5.08 -20.70 -1.08
CA SER A 293 5.62 -21.03 -2.40
C SER A 293 5.67 -22.54 -2.64
N LYS A 294 6.24 -23.37 -1.74
CA LYS A 294 6.17 -24.85 -1.83
C LYS A 294 4.73 -25.35 -1.87
N VAL A 295 3.80 -24.76 -1.12
CA VAL A 295 2.39 -25.18 -1.13
C VAL A 295 1.75 -24.89 -2.50
N ILE A 296 1.95 -23.68 -3.04
CA ILE A 296 1.45 -23.33 -4.38
C ILE A 296 2.18 -24.12 -5.47
N GLU A 297 3.49 -24.34 -5.34
CA GLU A 297 4.31 -25.08 -6.30
C GLU A 297 3.90 -26.56 -6.36
N ASN A 298 3.71 -27.24 -5.22
CA ASN A 298 3.15 -28.60 -5.22
C ASN A 298 1.74 -28.62 -5.86
N THR A 299 0.89 -27.65 -5.52
CA THR A 299 -0.45 -27.51 -6.12
C THR A 299 -0.39 -27.31 -7.65
N TRP A 300 0.64 -26.62 -8.15
CA TRP A 300 0.83 -26.30 -9.56
C TRP A 300 1.54 -27.41 -10.34
N GLN A 301 2.47 -28.13 -9.71
CA GLN A 301 3.22 -29.24 -10.32
C GLN A 301 2.43 -30.55 -10.40
N GLN A 302 1.54 -30.85 -9.43
CA GLN A 302 0.82 -32.13 -9.39
C GLN A 302 -0.48 -32.14 -10.20
N GLY A 303 -1.11 -30.97 -10.42
CA GLY A 303 -2.37 -30.84 -11.15
C GLY A 303 -3.60 -31.22 -10.31
N VAL A 304 -4.79 -30.78 -10.77
CA VAL A 304 -6.05 -30.95 -10.04
C VAL A 304 -6.74 -32.26 -10.47
N ASP A 305 -6.21 -33.39 -10.02
CA ASP A 305 -6.88 -34.69 -10.11
C ASP A 305 -7.46 -35.10 -8.73
N ASN A 306 -8.78 -35.32 -8.68
CA ASN A 306 -9.47 -35.83 -7.51
C ASN A 306 -9.22 -37.34 -7.36
N ASP A 307 -8.19 -37.76 -6.62
CA ASP A 307 -8.20 -38.95 -5.74
C ASP A 307 -6.80 -39.27 -5.16
N ARG A 308 -6.47 -38.70 -3.99
CA ARG A 308 -5.52 -39.21 -2.96
C ARG A 308 -5.45 -38.27 -1.74
N GLN A 309 -6.21 -38.57 -0.70
CA GLN A 309 -5.95 -38.04 0.65
C GLN A 309 -4.97 -38.97 1.37
N GLU A 310 -3.82 -38.45 1.83
CA GLU A 310 -3.15 -38.86 3.08
C GLU A 310 -2.03 -37.86 3.43
N ASN A 311 -2.12 -37.24 4.61
CA ASN A 311 -1.06 -36.50 5.33
C ASN A 311 -0.39 -35.25 4.68
N VAL A 312 -1.13 -34.14 4.54
CA VAL A 312 -0.57 -32.76 4.70
C VAL A 312 -1.60 -31.83 5.35
N GLY A 313 -1.33 -31.37 6.59
CA GLY A 313 -2.04 -30.28 7.27
C GLY A 313 -3.52 -30.51 7.65
N PRO A 314 -4.14 -29.58 8.38
CA PRO A 314 -5.60 -29.53 8.52
C PRO A 314 -6.23 -29.13 7.17
N GLU A 315 -7.36 -29.75 6.80
CA GLU A 315 -8.02 -29.44 5.52
C GLU A 315 -8.46 -27.96 5.44
N PRO A 316 -8.33 -27.31 4.27
CA PRO A 316 -8.89 -25.97 4.07
C PRO A 316 -10.41 -26.02 4.24
N ILE A 317 -10.93 -25.11 5.09
CA ILE A 317 -12.36 -25.05 5.45
C ILE A 317 -13.21 -24.92 4.19
N LYS A 318 -14.12 -25.89 4.00
CA LYS A 318 -15.04 -25.96 2.88
C LYS A 318 -16.24 -25.04 3.16
N PHE A 319 -16.75 -24.37 2.14
CA PHE A 319 -17.89 -23.45 2.25
C PHE A 319 -19.08 -23.96 1.42
N ASP A 320 -20.30 -23.65 1.85
CA ASP A 320 -21.53 -24.00 1.14
C ASP A 320 -21.87 -23.01 0.00
N SER A 321 -23.02 -23.22 -0.66
CA SER A 321 -23.49 -22.34 -1.73
C SER A 321 -23.88 -20.93 -1.25
N GLU A 322 -24.26 -20.75 0.01
CA GLU A 322 -24.53 -19.43 0.61
C GLU A 322 -23.25 -18.71 1.06
N GLY A 323 -22.13 -19.43 1.12
CA GLY A 323 -20.83 -18.94 1.58
C GLY A 323 -20.62 -19.08 3.09
N ILE A 324 -21.38 -19.96 3.74
CA ILE A 324 -21.25 -20.30 5.16
C ILE A 324 -20.18 -21.41 5.28
N PRO A 325 -19.25 -21.37 6.27
CA PRO A 325 -18.30 -22.44 6.48
C PRO A 325 -19.01 -23.74 6.90
N ILE A 326 -18.63 -24.85 6.28
CA ILE A 326 -19.11 -26.20 6.60
C ILE A 326 -18.31 -26.69 7.82
N LEU A 327 -18.69 -26.17 8.98
CA LEU A 327 -18.15 -26.60 10.26
C LEU A 327 -18.69 -28.00 10.60
N GLY A 328 -17.83 -28.87 11.13
CA GLY A 328 -18.23 -30.19 11.61
C GLY A 328 -19.10 -30.12 12.87
N ASP A 329 -19.66 -31.26 13.28
CA ASP A 329 -20.49 -31.36 14.49
C ASP A 329 -19.76 -30.80 15.73
N TYR A 330 -20.53 -30.30 16.70
CA TYR A 330 -19.97 -29.79 17.97
C TYR A 330 -19.31 -30.94 18.75
N ILE A 331 -18.04 -30.74 19.12
CA ILE A 331 -17.27 -31.69 19.93
C ILE A 331 -17.48 -31.34 21.41
N PHE A 332 -18.05 -32.27 22.16
CA PHE A 332 -18.27 -32.14 23.60
C PHE A 332 -17.02 -32.54 24.38
N GLU A 333 -16.82 -31.95 25.56
CA GLU A 333 -15.73 -32.30 26.47
C GLU A 333 -15.88 -33.76 26.95
N PRO A 334 -14.95 -34.68 26.63
CA PRO A 334 -15.08 -36.10 26.96
C PRO A 334 -15.16 -36.37 28.47
N ASN A 335 -14.57 -35.50 29.29
CA ASN A 335 -14.49 -35.65 30.75
C ASN A 335 -15.43 -34.69 31.51
N ASN A 336 -16.58 -34.33 30.93
CA ASN A 336 -17.52 -33.38 31.53
C ASN A 336 -18.08 -33.84 32.90
N LYS A 337 -17.56 -33.24 33.98
CA LYS A 337 -17.89 -33.53 35.39
C LYS A 337 -19.39 -33.38 35.75
N TYR A 338 -20.19 -32.65 34.97
CA TYR A 338 -21.62 -32.45 35.23
C TYR A 338 -22.51 -33.55 34.63
N LEU A 339 -21.99 -34.41 33.76
CA LEU A 339 -22.73 -35.58 33.26
C LEU A 339 -23.08 -36.54 34.40
N THR A 340 -22.09 -36.93 35.20
CA THR A 340 -22.23 -37.85 36.34
C THR A 340 -22.83 -37.22 37.60
N SER A 341 -23.00 -35.89 37.64
CA SER A 341 -23.61 -35.20 38.78
C SER A 341 -25.04 -35.71 39.05
N THR A 342 -25.28 -36.12 40.29
CA THR A 342 -26.59 -36.50 40.83
C THR A 342 -27.38 -35.31 41.39
N SER A 343 -27.01 -34.07 41.00
CA SER A 343 -27.80 -32.86 41.27
C SER A 343 -29.23 -33.02 40.73
N THR A 344 -30.22 -32.53 41.49
CA THR A 344 -31.63 -32.52 41.09
C THR A 344 -32.05 -31.25 40.34
N SER A 345 -31.15 -30.27 40.19
CA SER A 345 -31.41 -29.06 39.41
C SER A 345 -31.12 -29.25 37.91
N SER A 346 -31.76 -28.41 37.09
CA SER A 346 -31.49 -28.30 35.66
C SER A 346 -30.07 -27.75 35.43
N PRO A 347 -29.20 -28.42 34.64
CA PRO A 347 -27.87 -27.90 34.34
C PRO A 347 -27.92 -26.58 33.55
N LEU A 348 -28.98 -26.33 32.75
CA LEU A 348 -29.22 -25.03 32.13
C LEU A 348 -29.51 -23.93 33.17
N ALA A 349 -30.31 -24.23 34.19
CA ALA A 349 -30.60 -23.29 35.28
C ALA A 349 -29.36 -23.02 36.15
N GLU A 350 -28.55 -24.05 36.42
CA GLU A 350 -27.24 -23.90 37.08
C GLU A 350 -26.29 -23.03 36.23
N ALA A 351 -26.21 -23.25 34.92
CA ALA A 351 -25.41 -22.43 33.99
C ALA A 351 -25.87 -20.97 33.94
N LYS A 352 -27.17 -20.71 33.79
CA LYS A 352 -27.73 -19.35 33.78
C LYS A 352 -27.41 -18.61 35.08
N ALA A 353 -27.65 -19.25 36.23
CA ALA A 353 -27.34 -18.68 37.54
C ALA A 353 -25.83 -18.44 37.77
N LEU A 354 -24.96 -19.24 37.15
CA LEU A 354 -23.51 -19.05 37.18
C LEU A 354 -23.08 -17.87 36.28
N LEU A 355 -23.66 -17.75 35.08
CA LEU A 355 -23.43 -16.64 34.16
C LEU A 355 -23.90 -15.30 34.76
N GLU A 356 -25.11 -15.25 35.34
CA GLU A 356 -25.67 -14.08 36.03
C GLU A 356 -24.80 -13.59 37.19
N ARG A 357 -24.09 -14.49 37.87
CA ARG A 357 -23.19 -14.18 39.00
C ARG A 357 -21.76 -13.88 38.58
N ASN A 358 -21.49 -13.72 37.28
CA ASN A 358 -20.15 -13.56 36.71
C ASN A 358 -19.17 -14.70 37.07
N GLY A 359 -19.68 -15.93 37.24
CA GLY A 359 -18.85 -17.12 37.44
C GLY A 359 -18.02 -17.52 36.21
N SER A 360 -17.31 -18.64 36.32
CA SER A 360 -16.42 -19.16 35.26
C SER A 360 -17.19 -19.45 33.97
N LEU A 361 -16.66 -18.95 32.84
CA LEU A 361 -17.21 -19.21 31.51
C LEU A 361 -16.99 -20.65 31.07
N SER A 362 -15.79 -21.19 31.27
CA SER A 362 -15.49 -22.60 30.97
C SER A 362 -16.36 -23.54 31.81
N GLU A 363 -16.65 -23.21 33.08
CA GLU A 363 -17.54 -24.00 33.94
C GLU A 363 -19.00 -23.93 33.47
N ALA A 364 -19.48 -22.74 33.13
CA ALA A 364 -20.81 -22.55 32.54
C ALA A 364 -20.96 -23.30 31.21
N ALA A 365 -19.92 -23.33 30.36
CA ALA A 365 -19.92 -24.08 29.11
C ALA A 365 -20.05 -25.60 29.36
N LEU A 366 -19.38 -26.16 30.37
CA LEU A 366 -19.54 -27.58 30.73
C LEU A 366 -20.96 -27.89 31.27
N LEU A 367 -21.56 -26.99 32.05
CA LEU A 367 -22.96 -27.12 32.46
C LEU A 367 -23.93 -27.07 31.27
N LEU A 368 -23.68 -26.21 30.28
CA LEU A 368 -24.48 -26.09 29.06
C LEU A 368 -24.31 -27.31 28.12
N GLU A 369 -23.10 -27.86 28.02
CA GLU A 369 -22.88 -29.14 27.33
C GLU A 369 -23.63 -30.29 28.01
N ALA A 370 -23.55 -30.38 29.34
CA ALA A 370 -24.29 -31.39 30.10
C ALA A 370 -25.81 -31.17 29.99
N ALA A 371 -26.29 -29.94 29.85
CA ALA A 371 -27.69 -29.62 29.56
C ALA A 371 -28.10 -30.15 28.17
N VAL A 372 -27.34 -29.83 27.11
CA VAL A 372 -27.56 -30.35 25.75
C VAL A 372 -27.58 -31.89 25.74
N GLN A 373 -26.60 -32.54 26.36
CA GLN A 373 -26.46 -34.00 26.41
C GLN A 373 -27.55 -34.68 27.25
N LYS A 374 -28.12 -33.98 28.25
CA LYS A 374 -29.28 -34.44 29.04
C LYS A 374 -30.64 -34.06 28.43
N GLY A 375 -30.65 -33.35 27.29
CA GLY A 375 -31.86 -32.91 26.59
C GLY A 375 -32.54 -31.65 27.18
N ASP A 376 -31.88 -30.98 28.13
CA ASP A 376 -32.30 -29.72 28.75
C ASP A 376 -31.96 -28.55 27.82
N LEU A 377 -32.70 -28.44 26.71
CA LEU A 377 -32.39 -27.53 25.59
C LEU A 377 -32.92 -26.10 25.76
N GLY A 378 -33.61 -25.81 26.87
CA GLY A 378 -34.15 -24.48 27.17
C GLY A 378 -35.37 -24.09 26.33
N GLU A 379 -35.70 -22.80 26.34
CA GLU A 379 -36.88 -22.31 25.62
C GLU A 379 -36.74 -22.52 24.10
N GLY A 380 -37.81 -23.00 23.47
CA GLY A 380 -37.84 -23.35 22.04
C GLY A 380 -36.95 -24.53 21.61
N GLY A 381 -36.16 -25.14 22.52
CA GLY A 381 -35.28 -26.27 22.19
C GLY A 381 -33.98 -25.88 21.46
N TYR A 382 -33.67 -24.58 21.38
CA TYR A 382 -32.46 -24.02 20.77
C TYR A 382 -31.66 -23.11 21.72
N GLU A 383 -32.29 -22.59 22.79
CA GLU A 383 -31.69 -21.61 23.69
C GLU A 383 -30.33 -22.06 24.25
N THR A 384 -30.23 -23.31 24.70
CA THR A 384 -28.98 -23.84 25.30
C THR A 384 -27.84 -23.89 24.30
N TRP A 385 -28.11 -24.13 23.00
CA TRP A 385 -27.09 -24.14 21.95
C TRP A 385 -26.56 -22.73 21.64
N ILE A 386 -27.45 -21.74 21.59
CA ILE A 386 -27.04 -20.33 21.42
C ILE A 386 -26.22 -19.88 22.63
N LEU A 387 -26.71 -20.15 23.84
CA LEU A 387 -26.05 -19.76 25.09
C LEU A 387 -24.69 -20.46 25.27
N LEU A 388 -24.57 -21.74 24.87
CA LEU A 388 -23.30 -22.46 24.82
C LEU A 388 -22.32 -21.79 23.85
N GLY A 389 -22.77 -21.46 22.65
CA GLY A 389 -21.92 -20.84 21.65
C GLY A 389 -21.46 -19.43 22.02
N GLU A 390 -22.36 -18.60 22.57
CA GLU A 390 -22.02 -17.29 23.12
C GLU A 390 -21.05 -17.41 24.31
N THR A 391 -21.23 -18.42 25.18
CA THR A 391 -20.31 -18.69 26.30
C THR A 391 -18.92 -19.10 25.82
N ARG A 392 -18.83 -20.00 24.82
CA ARG A 392 -17.55 -20.39 24.19
C ARG A 392 -16.87 -19.21 23.48
N ASN A 393 -17.62 -18.35 22.79
CA ASN A 393 -17.09 -17.10 22.21
C ASN A 393 -16.65 -16.06 23.25
N MET A 394 -17.29 -16.03 24.43
CA MET A 394 -16.83 -15.18 25.53
C MET A 394 -15.52 -15.70 26.14
N ASP A 395 -15.36 -17.03 26.11
CA ASP A 395 -14.22 -17.76 26.66
C ASP A 395 -13.03 -17.90 25.69
N GLU A 396 -13.00 -17.13 24.59
CA GLU A 396 -11.95 -17.17 23.56
C GLU A 396 -11.80 -18.55 22.86
N ARG A 397 -12.92 -19.24 22.60
CA ARG A 397 -13.01 -20.54 21.91
C ARG A 397 -13.91 -20.47 20.67
N GLU A 398 -13.55 -19.63 19.70
CA GLU A 398 -14.46 -19.23 18.62
C GLU A 398 -14.94 -20.39 17.74
N GLU A 399 -14.09 -21.37 17.43
CA GLU A 399 -14.51 -22.49 16.57
C GLU A 399 -15.62 -23.33 17.20
N ALA A 400 -15.46 -23.70 18.48
CA ALA A 400 -16.48 -24.39 19.25
C ALA A 400 -17.77 -23.53 19.35
N GLY A 401 -17.63 -22.23 19.57
CA GLY A 401 -18.76 -21.33 19.67
C GLY A 401 -19.53 -21.14 18.35
N MET A 402 -18.84 -21.06 17.21
CA MET A 402 -19.46 -21.07 15.87
C MET A 402 -20.19 -22.39 15.58
N ARG A 403 -19.60 -23.55 15.93
CA ARG A 403 -20.27 -24.87 15.79
C ARG A 403 -21.57 -24.90 16.61
N ALA A 404 -21.54 -24.47 17.87
CA ALA A 404 -22.72 -24.43 18.74
C ALA A 404 -23.79 -23.42 18.27
N LEU A 405 -23.38 -22.22 17.85
CA LEU A 405 -24.27 -21.21 17.28
C LEU A 405 -24.93 -21.68 15.98
N THR A 406 -24.21 -22.41 15.12
CA THR A 406 -24.74 -22.94 13.85
C THR A 406 -25.86 -23.97 14.11
N GLU A 407 -25.66 -24.91 15.03
CA GLU A 407 -26.71 -25.86 15.45
C GLU A 407 -27.87 -25.15 16.18
N GLY A 408 -27.59 -24.10 16.97
CA GLY A 408 -28.59 -23.25 17.61
C GLY A 408 -29.50 -22.52 16.61
N VAL A 409 -28.92 -21.83 15.62
CA VAL A 409 -29.65 -21.15 14.54
C VAL A 409 -30.51 -22.14 13.75
N LYS A 410 -29.92 -23.28 13.35
CA LYS A 410 -30.60 -24.37 12.62
C LYS A 410 -31.81 -24.93 13.39
N ARG A 411 -31.71 -25.07 14.72
CA ARG A 411 -32.85 -25.47 15.58
C ARG A 411 -33.88 -24.36 15.73
N ALA A 412 -33.46 -23.11 15.88
CA ALA A 412 -34.36 -21.98 15.97
C ALA A 412 -35.21 -21.82 14.70
N GLU A 413 -34.60 -21.94 13.51
CA GLU A 413 -35.32 -21.96 12.23
C GLU A 413 -36.30 -23.13 12.14
N ALA A 414 -35.91 -24.34 12.58
CA ALA A 414 -36.77 -25.53 12.56
C ALA A 414 -38.03 -25.43 13.45
N VAL A 415 -38.02 -24.59 14.49
CA VAL A 415 -39.19 -24.31 15.35
C VAL A 415 -39.91 -23.00 15.00
N GLY A 416 -39.50 -22.31 13.93
CA GLY A 416 -40.10 -21.04 13.49
C GLY A 416 -39.61 -19.79 14.24
N ALA A 417 -38.58 -19.92 15.08
CA ALA A 417 -37.92 -18.81 15.80
C ALA A 417 -36.73 -18.23 15.00
N ALA A 418 -36.88 -18.11 13.68
CA ALA A 418 -35.84 -17.59 12.79
C ALA A 418 -35.36 -16.19 13.22
N GLY A 419 -34.04 -15.96 13.14
CA GLY A 419 -33.38 -14.75 13.64
C GLY A 419 -32.69 -14.93 15.00
N ALA A 420 -33.11 -15.87 15.85
CA ALA A 420 -32.38 -16.17 17.08
C ALA A 420 -30.95 -16.68 16.76
N GLY A 421 -29.95 -16.18 17.48
CA GLY A 421 -28.54 -16.56 17.33
C GLY A 421 -27.82 -16.05 16.07
N MET A 422 -28.53 -15.67 15.01
CA MET A 422 -27.92 -15.26 13.73
C MET A 422 -27.03 -14.02 13.85
N LEU A 423 -27.37 -13.05 14.70
CA LEU A 423 -26.53 -11.87 14.92
C LEU A 423 -25.23 -12.23 15.64
N SER A 424 -25.29 -13.11 16.64
CA SER A 424 -24.12 -13.64 17.36
C SER A 424 -23.23 -14.48 16.46
N LEU A 425 -23.82 -15.29 15.56
CA LEU A 425 -23.10 -16.05 14.55
C LEU A 425 -22.45 -15.14 13.48
N ALA A 426 -23.15 -14.09 13.02
CA ALA A 426 -22.59 -13.09 12.11
C ALA A 426 -21.39 -12.35 12.70
N ILE A 427 -21.44 -12.02 14.00
CA ILE A 427 -20.31 -11.46 14.75
C ILE A 427 -19.15 -12.47 14.79
N SER A 428 -19.42 -13.75 15.05
CA SER A 428 -18.38 -14.79 15.09
C SER A 428 -17.66 -14.91 13.75
N PHE A 429 -18.43 -14.99 12.66
CA PHE A 429 -17.93 -14.96 11.29
C PHE A 429 -17.18 -13.66 10.95
N THR A 430 -17.43 -12.55 11.66
CA THR A 430 -16.67 -11.30 11.47
C THR A 430 -15.34 -11.31 12.23
N ASN A 431 -15.27 -11.99 13.39
CA ASN A 431 -14.01 -12.19 14.12
C ASN A 431 -13.04 -13.06 13.29
N GLU A 432 -13.54 -14.16 12.73
CA GLU A 432 -12.77 -15.11 11.91
C GLU A 432 -12.63 -14.70 10.43
N SER A 433 -12.96 -13.45 10.09
CA SER A 433 -12.86 -12.88 8.73
C SER A 433 -13.67 -13.61 7.63
N TYR A 434 -14.66 -14.43 7.97
CA TYR A 434 -15.63 -15.04 7.05
C TYR A 434 -16.71 -14.04 6.61
N GLU A 435 -16.30 -12.93 5.98
CA GLU A 435 -17.17 -11.82 5.56
C GLU A 435 -18.46 -12.27 4.87
N ARG A 436 -18.35 -13.20 3.91
CA ARG A 436 -19.50 -13.70 3.13
C ARG A 436 -20.53 -14.38 4.02
N ALA A 437 -20.08 -15.19 4.98
CA ALA A 437 -20.95 -15.86 5.95
C ALA A 437 -21.62 -14.84 6.89
N ALA A 438 -20.86 -13.84 7.37
CA ALA A 438 -21.40 -12.74 8.18
C ALA A 438 -22.48 -11.94 7.44
N HIS A 439 -22.24 -11.57 6.18
CA HIS A 439 -23.20 -10.86 5.33
C HIS A 439 -24.47 -11.69 5.08
N THR A 440 -24.33 -12.99 4.78
CA THR A 440 -25.48 -13.91 4.63
C THR A 440 -26.29 -14.03 5.94
N MET A 441 -25.64 -14.13 7.10
CA MET A 441 -26.32 -14.17 8.40
C MET A 441 -27.06 -12.87 8.74
N LEU A 442 -26.45 -11.70 8.51
CA LEU A 442 -27.12 -10.41 8.74
C LEU A 442 -28.34 -10.21 7.81
N LEU A 443 -28.24 -10.67 6.56
CA LEU A 443 -29.32 -10.61 5.58
C LEU A 443 -30.49 -11.56 5.93
N ARG A 444 -30.20 -12.76 6.45
CA ARG A 444 -31.20 -13.68 7.00
C ARG A 444 -31.83 -13.11 8.28
N TRP A 445 -31.03 -12.53 9.18
CA TRP A 445 -31.51 -11.90 10.43
C TRP A 445 -32.50 -10.76 10.18
N ILE A 446 -32.16 -9.78 9.34
CA ILE A 446 -33.05 -8.63 9.08
C ILE A 446 -34.37 -9.05 8.41
N THR A 447 -34.31 -10.05 7.53
CA THR A 447 -35.50 -10.62 6.85
C THR A 447 -36.41 -11.37 7.82
N ALA A 448 -35.84 -12.11 8.77
CA ALA A 448 -36.60 -12.83 9.79
C ALA A 448 -37.18 -11.89 10.87
N ARG A 449 -36.40 -10.88 11.29
CA ARG A 449 -36.77 -9.96 12.37
C ARG A 449 -37.73 -8.85 11.94
N TYR A 450 -37.59 -8.35 10.70
CA TYR A 450 -38.43 -7.28 10.14
C TYR A 450 -39.01 -7.71 8.77
N PRO A 451 -39.89 -8.73 8.71
CA PRO A 451 -40.43 -9.26 7.44
C PRO A 451 -41.33 -8.28 6.67
N SER A 452 -41.65 -7.12 7.26
CA SER A 452 -42.32 -5.98 6.61
C SER A 452 -41.36 -4.98 5.97
N HIS A 453 -40.05 -5.07 6.22
CA HIS A 453 -39.03 -4.20 5.62
C HIS A 453 -38.66 -4.70 4.22
N HIS A 454 -38.50 -3.80 3.25
CA HIS A 454 -38.23 -4.21 1.88
C HIS A 454 -36.74 -4.46 1.63
N VAL A 455 -36.38 -5.74 1.50
CA VAL A 455 -35.03 -6.17 1.08
C VAL A 455 -35.02 -6.42 -0.44
N PRO A 456 -34.24 -5.66 -1.24
CA PRO A 456 -34.18 -5.86 -2.69
C PRO A 456 -33.65 -7.25 -3.08
N GLN A 457 -34.25 -7.87 -4.11
CA GLN A 457 -33.87 -9.21 -4.56
C GLN A 457 -32.41 -9.30 -5.06
N ASP A 458 -31.87 -8.23 -5.63
CA ASP A 458 -30.46 -8.21 -6.06
C ASP A 458 -29.47 -8.15 -4.88
N THR A 459 -29.90 -7.76 -3.66
CA THR A 459 -29.09 -7.85 -2.44
C THR A 459 -28.81 -9.32 -2.06
N PHE A 460 -29.78 -10.21 -2.24
CA PHE A 460 -29.59 -11.67 -2.07
C PHE A 460 -28.73 -12.30 -3.16
N ARG A 461 -28.55 -11.64 -4.32
CA ARG A 461 -27.63 -12.07 -5.37
C ARG A 461 -26.21 -11.57 -5.13
N ALA A 462 -26.05 -10.37 -4.57
CA ALA A 462 -24.75 -9.77 -4.27
C ALA A 462 -23.90 -10.65 -3.35
N THR A 463 -24.52 -11.28 -2.33
CA THR A 463 -23.86 -12.25 -1.43
C THR A 463 -23.33 -13.50 -2.14
N GLN A 464 -23.72 -13.77 -3.39
CA GLN A 464 -23.22 -14.87 -4.22
C GLN A 464 -22.13 -14.44 -5.21
N HIS A 465 -21.79 -13.15 -5.28
CA HIS A 465 -20.91 -12.60 -6.32
C HIS A 465 -19.69 -11.85 -5.76
N THR A 466 -19.87 -10.81 -4.94
CA THR A 466 -18.73 -10.09 -4.34
C THR A 466 -19.07 -9.56 -2.94
N ALA A 467 -18.17 -9.73 -1.98
CA ALA A 467 -18.39 -9.32 -0.60
C ALA A 467 -18.57 -7.80 -0.44
N TRP A 468 -17.91 -6.99 -1.27
CA TRP A 468 -18.00 -5.53 -1.23
C TRP A 468 -19.35 -4.99 -1.72
N ASP A 469 -19.90 -5.52 -2.82
CA ASP A 469 -21.25 -5.15 -3.30
C ASP A 469 -22.32 -5.67 -2.33
N ALA A 470 -22.13 -6.86 -1.75
CA ALA A 470 -22.99 -7.39 -0.70
C ALA A 470 -23.02 -6.50 0.55
N ASN A 471 -21.84 -6.17 1.12
CA ASN A 471 -21.74 -5.29 2.29
C ASN A 471 -22.40 -3.92 2.02
N SER A 472 -22.12 -3.32 0.86
CA SER A 472 -22.66 -2.00 0.48
C SER A 472 -24.19 -2.01 0.47
N ARG A 473 -24.81 -2.99 -0.21
CA ARG A 473 -26.28 -3.12 -0.30
C ARG A 473 -26.92 -3.47 1.05
N ILE A 474 -26.30 -4.36 1.82
CA ILE A 474 -26.82 -4.76 3.14
C ILE A 474 -26.75 -3.55 4.09
N THR A 475 -25.66 -2.78 4.07
CA THR A 475 -25.52 -1.53 4.83
C THR A 475 -26.60 -0.51 4.44
N GLU A 476 -26.92 -0.36 3.16
CA GLU A 476 -28.05 0.50 2.74
C GLU A 476 -29.40 0.04 3.31
N VAL A 477 -29.70 -1.27 3.28
CA VAL A 477 -30.96 -1.83 3.83
C VAL A 477 -31.06 -1.62 5.35
N PHE A 478 -29.96 -1.81 6.09
CA PHE A 478 -29.92 -1.56 7.54
C PHE A 478 -29.96 -0.05 7.88
N LEU A 479 -29.32 0.81 7.08
CA LEU A 479 -29.42 2.27 7.25
C LEU A 479 -30.83 2.78 6.98
N ASP A 480 -31.56 2.20 6.03
CA ASP A 480 -32.95 2.58 5.75
C ASP A 480 -33.91 2.16 6.88
N LEU A 481 -33.70 0.96 7.45
CA LEU A 481 -34.40 0.53 8.66
C LEU A 481 -34.12 1.47 9.84
N ALA A 482 -32.85 1.82 10.07
CA ALA A 482 -32.45 2.73 11.16
C ALA A 482 -33.03 4.15 10.99
N ARG A 483 -33.09 4.68 9.76
CA ARG A 483 -33.78 5.95 9.44
C ARG A 483 -35.28 5.84 9.72
N THR A 484 -35.90 4.72 9.36
CA THR A 484 -37.33 4.47 9.56
C THR A 484 -37.68 4.40 11.05
N GLN A 485 -36.87 3.71 11.87
CA GLN A 485 -36.98 3.72 13.33
C GLN A 485 -36.79 5.13 13.90
N HIS A 486 -35.74 5.85 13.50
CA HIS A 486 -35.45 7.20 13.99
C HIS A 486 -36.60 8.20 13.70
N ASN A 487 -37.18 8.14 12.50
CA ASN A 487 -38.35 8.94 12.12
C ASN A 487 -39.62 8.62 12.94
N GLN A 488 -39.69 7.44 13.56
CA GLN A 488 -40.75 7.03 14.49
C GLN A 488 -40.41 7.32 15.96
N GLY A 489 -39.25 7.91 16.25
CA GLY A 489 -38.74 8.14 17.61
C GLY A 489 -38.21 6.87 18.29
N ALA A 490 -38.02 5.79 17.55
CA ALA A 490 -37.48 4.52 18.04
C ALA A 490 -35.99 4.38 17.70
N MET A 491 -35.27 3.60 18.50
CA MET A 491 -33.94 3.09 18.18
C MET A 491 -33.83 1.69 18.78
N GLU A 492 -33.42 0.70 18.00
CA GLU A 492 -33.19 -0.67 18.47
C GLU A 492 -31.69 -0.97 18.49
N ALA A 493 -31.18 -1.43 19.63
CA ALA A 493 -29.75 -1.69 19.81
C ALA A 493 -29.21 -2.73 18.81
N GLU A 494 -29.98 -3.77 18.48
CA GLU A 494 -29.57 -4.83 17.54
C GLU A 494 -29.36 -4.32 16.11
N VAL A 495 -30.15 -3.34 15.66
CA VAL A 495 -29.94 -2.69 14.34
C VAL A 495 -28.64 -1.88 14.34
N GLN A 496 -28.33 -1.19 15.45
CA GLN A 496 -27.06 -0.47 15.62
C GLN A 496 -25.86 -1.43 15.75
N ILE A 497 -26.02 -2.57 16.40
CA ILE A 497 -24.99 -3.61 16.49
C ILE A 497 -24.66 -4.16 15.10
N ALA A 498 -25.68 -4.51 14.31
CA ALA A 498 -25.49 -5.01 12.96
C ALA A 498 -24.85 -3.97 12.02
N LEU A 499 -25.25 -2.70 12.10
CA LEU A 499 -24.55 -1.61 11.40
C LEU A 499 -23.09 -1.47 11.85
N GLY A 500 -22.83 -1.59 13.15
CA GLY A 500 -21.48 -1.59 13.70
C GLY A 500 -20.61 -2.72 13.12
N VAL A 501 -21.16 -3.93 12.98
CA VAL A 501 -20.50 -5.09 12.36
C VAL A 501 -20.21 -4.84 10.87
N LEU A 502 -21.15 -4.26 10.12
CA LEU A 502 -20.98 -3.96 8.68
C LEU A 502 -19.92 -2.88 8.41
N PHE A 503 -19.83 -1.86 9.26
CA PHE A 503 -18.76 -0.86 9.22
C PHE A 503 -17.42 -1.41 9.72
N TYR A 504 -17.44 -2.31 10.70
CA TYR A 504 -16.23 -2.97 11.21
C TYR A 504 -15.59 -3.88 10.15
N SER A 505 -16.38 -4.69 9.43
CA SER A 505 -15.86 -5.55 8.35
C SER A 505 -15.36 -4.77 7.13
N THR A 506 -15.82 -3.53 6.92
CA THR A 506 -15.26 -2.61 5.91
C THR A 506 -14.12 -1.72 6.44
N ASN A 507 -13.71 -1.90 7.69
CA ASN A 507 -12.67 -1.14 8.39
C ASN A 507 -12.98 0.36 8.59
N ASP A 508 -14.25 0.76 8.49
CA ASP A 508 -14.78 2.08 8.88
C ASP A 508 -15.02 2.11 10.40
N TYR A 509 -13.95 1.94 11.16
CA TYR A 509 -14.01 1.77 12.62
C TYR A 509 -14.57 2.99 13.36
N ASP A 510 -14.54 4.19 12.77
CA ASP A 510 -15.15 5.37 13.35
C ASP A 510 -16.68 5.32 13.27
N ARG A 511 -17.27 4.85 12.15
CA ARG A 511 -18.71 4.56 12.12
C ARG A 511 -19.10 3.35 12.96
N ALA A 512 -18.24 2.32 13.02
CA ALA A 512 -18.46 1.19 13.93
C ALA A 512 -18.51 1.64 15.40
N LYS A 513 -17.58 2.53 15.80
CA LYS A 513 -17.59 3.21 17.12
C LYS A 513 -18.90 3.94 17.36
N ASP A 514 -19.34 4.81 16.45
CA ASP A 514 -20.57 5.59 16.61
C ASP A 514 -21.82 4.70 16.75
N CYS A 515 -21.90 3.61 15.97
CA CYS A 515 -22.96 2.62 16.07
C CYS A 515 -22.94 1.85 17.41
N PHE A 516 -21.77 1.37 17.87
CA PHE A 516 -21.68 0.69 19.17
C PHE A 516 -21.92 1.64 20.36
N GLN A 517 -21.52 2.91 20.27
CA GLN A 517 -21.87 3.93 21.26
C GLN A 517 -23.39 4.23 21.27
N SER A 518 -24.02 4.24 20.09
CA SER A 518 -25.49 4.37 19.98
C SER A 518 -26.21 3.18 20.62
N ALA A 519 -25.74 1.95 20.40
CA ALA A 519 -26.26 0.76 21.07
C ALA A 519 -26.06 0.79 22.60
N LEU A 520 -24.88 1.21 23.07
CA LEU A 520 -24.58 1.40 24.51
C LEU A 520 -25.46 2.46 25.17
N SER A 521 -25.93 3.48 24.44
CA SER A 521 -26.88 4.46 24.98
C SER A 521 -28.23 3.83 25.39
N LEU A 522 -28.59 2.69 24.79
CA LEU A 522 -29.77 1.89 25.12
C LEU A 522 -29.45 0.75 26.10
N ARG A 523 -28.25 0.17 26.01
CA ARG A 523 -27.77 -0.97 26.81
C ARG A 523 -26.44 -0.66 27.53
N PRO A 524 -26.40 0.28 28.49
CA PRO A 524 -25.14 0.75 29.09
C PRO A 524 -24.44 -0.28 30.01
N GLN A 525 -25.12 -1.38 30.35
CA GLN A 525 -24.58 -2.49 31.15
C GLN A 525 -24.18 -3.71 30.30
N ASP A 526 -24.16 -3.56 28.97
CA ASP A 526 -23.81 -4.63 28.03
C ASP A 526 -22.29 -4.70 27.82
N TYR A 527 -21.65 -5.61 28.54
CA TYR A 527 -20.21 -5.83 28.48
C TYR A 527 -19.71 -6.34 27.12
N LEU A 528 -20.57 -6.99 26.32
CA LEU A 528 -20.23 -7.39 24.95
C LEU A 528 -20.09 -6.15 24.05
N LEU A 529 -20.96 -5.16 24.22
CA LEU A 529 -20.87 -3.89 23.48
C LEU A 529 -19.68 -3.04 23.91
N TRP A 530 -19.37 -2.99 25.20
CA TRP A 530 -18.15 -2.33 25.69
C TRP A 530 -16.88 -2.95 25.09
N ASN A 531 -16.81 -4.29 24.97
CA ASN A 531 -15.71 -4.98 24.30
C ASN A 531 -15.66 -4.72 22.76
N ARG A 532 -16.81 -4.58 22.09
CA ARG A 532 -16.88 -4.25 20.65
C ARG A 532 -16.51 -2.79 20.36
N LEU A 533 -16.91 -1.88 21.25
CA LEU A 533 -16.44 -0.50 21.24
C LEU A 533 -14.92 -0.45 21.43
N GLY A 534 -14.38 -1.17 22.42
CA GLY A 534 -12.93 -1.27 22.64
C GLY A 534 -12.19 -1.80 21.41
N SER A 535 -12.71 -2.85 20.76
CA SER A 535 -12.08 -3.44 19.56
C SER A 535 -12.11 -2.49 18.35
N SER A 536 -13.21 -1.75 18.17
CA SER A 536 -13.31 -0.69 17.16
C SER A 536 -12.33 0.46 17.43
N LEU A 537 -12.12 0.81 18.71
CA LEU A 537 -11.15 1.83 19.10
C LEU A 537 -9.70 1.37 18.93
N SER A 538 -9.39 0.12 19.28
CA SER A 538 -8.05 -0.47 19.15
C SER A 538 -7.61 -0.49 17.68
N ASN A 539 -8.44 -1.08 16.81
CA ASN A 539 -8.18 -1.14 15.36
C ASN A 539 -8.35 0.25 14.69
N GLY A 540 -9.13 1.14 15.31
CA GLY A 540 -9.21 2.58 15.00
C GLY A 540 -7.96 3.40 15.35
N ASN A 541 -6.87 2.78 15.82
CA ASN A 541 -5.64 3.41 16.30
C ASN A 541 -5.85 4.36 17.50
N LYS A 542 -6.77 4.00 18.41
CA LYS A 542 -7.12 4.74 19.63
C LYS A 542 -7.00 3.84 20.87
N PRO A 543 -5.83 3.21 21.14
CA PRO A 543 -5.69 2.21 22.20
C PRO A 543 -5.94 2.75 23.62
N GLU A 544 -5.67 4.03 23.89
CA GLU A 544 -5.99 4.65 25.19
C GLU A 544 -7.51 4.74 25.43
N GLU A 545 -8.32 5.03 24.40
CA GLU A 545 -9.78 4.96 24.50
C GLU A 545 -10.25 3.49 24.58
N ALA A 546 -9.59 2.58 23.85
CA ALA A 546 -9.91 1.16 23.84
C ALA A 546 -9.76 0.51 25.24
N LEU A 547 -8.64 0.76 25.92
CA LEU A 547 -8.40 0.32 27.29
C LEU A 547 -9.45 0.86 28.28
N GLY A 548 -10.00 2.06 28.03
CA GLY A 548 -11.16 2.56 28.75
C GLY A 548 -12.40 1.72 28.53
N ALA A 549 -12.77 1.45 27.27
CA ALA A 549 -13.95 0.64 26.95
C ALA A 549 -13.83 -0.83 27.42
N TYR A 550 -12.64 -1.44 27.33
CA TYR A 550 -12.41 -2.78 27.87
C TYR A 550 -12.48 -2.80 29.41
N ARG A 551 -12.06 -1.73 30.09
CA ARG A 551 -12.20 -1.60 31.55
C ARG A 551 -13.67 -1.58 31.99
N GLU A 552 -14.55 -0.91 31.25
CA GLU A 552 -16.00 -0.96 31.52
C GLU A 552 -16.56 -2.37 31.29
N ALA A 553 -16.15 -3.07 30.23
CA ALA A 553 -16.52 -4.47 29.99
C ALA A 553 -16.08 -5.40 31.15
N LEU A 554 -14.87 -5.23 31.67
CA LEU A 554 -14.32 -6.04 32.76
C LEU A 554 -14.84 -5.66 34.15
N GLN A 555 -15.27 -4.41 34.38
CA GLN A 555 -16.04 -4.05 35.58
C GLN A 555 -17.40 -4.75 35.61
N LEU A 556 -18.08 -4.81 34.46
CA LEU A 556 -19.37 -5.46 34.30
C LEU A 556 -19.28 -6.99 34.33
N ARG A 557 -18.21 -7.57 33.75
CA ARG A 557 -17.90 -9.01 33.81
C ARG A 557 -16.39 -9.27 33.93
N PRO A 558 -15.87 -9.48 35.15
CA PRO A 558 -14.45 -9.77 35.38
C PRO A 558 -13.95 -11.06 34.73
N THR A 559 -14.83 -12.06 34.57
CA THR A 559 -14.51 -13.37 33.96
C THR A 559 -14.64 -13.39 32.44
N TYR A 560 -14.62 -12.24 31.76
CA TYR A 560 -14.75 -12.17 30.30
C TYR A 560 -13.39 -12.42 29.61
N THR A 561 -13.01 -13.68 29.45
CA THR A 561 -11.72 -14.15 28.89
C THR A 561 -11.30 -13.38 27.64
N ARG A 562 -12.19 -13.21 26.66
CA ARG A 562 -11.92 -12.44 25.43
C ARG A 562 -11.67 -10.94 25.66
N ALA A 563 -12.33 -10.30 26.63
CA ALA A 563 -12.01 -8.90 26.94
C ALA A 563 -10.61 -8.77 27.57
N ILE A 564 -10.16 -9.76 28.35
CA ILE A 564 -8.79 -9.83 28.88
C ILE A 564 -7.78 -10.04 27.74
N TYR A 565 -8.06 -10.96 26.81
CA TYR A 565 -7.27 -11.14 25.58
C TYR A 565 -7.16 -9.84 24.78
N ASN A 566 -8.28 -9.15 24.55
CA ASN A 566 -8.31 -7.88 23.83
C ASN A 566 -7.54 -6.75 24.53
N VAL A 567 -7.54 -6.71 25.88
CA VAL A 567 -6.65 -5.83 26.65
C VAL A 567 -5.18 -6.22 26.42
N GLY A 568 -4.84 -7.51 26.42
CA GLY A 568 -3.50 -7.99 26.09
C GLY A 568 -3.05 -7.57 24.68
N VAL A 569 -3.92 -7.68 23.67
CA VAL A 569 -3.65 -7.21 22.30
C VAL A 569 -3.50 -5.68 22.25
N ALA A 570 -4.33 -4.93 22.96
CA ALA A 570 -4.17 -3.46 23.07
C ALA A 570 -2.85 -3.08 23.76
N CYS A 571 -2.42 -3.83 24.77
CA CYS A 571 -1.12 -3.69 25.42
C CYS A 571 0.05 -4.00 24.45
N LEU A 572 -0.04 -5.04 23.62
CA LEU A 572 0.94 -5.28 22.54
C LEU A 572 1.00 -4.09 21.56
N ASN A 573 -0.15 -3.55 21.16
CA ASN A 573 -0.23 -2.42 20.22
C ASN A 573 0.40 -1.11 20.75
N ILE A 574 0.58 -0.96 22.08
CA ILE A 574 1.28 0.17 22.70
C ILE A 574 2.68 -0.19 23.23
N GLY A 575 3.19 -1.40 22.97
CA GLY A 575 4.51 -1.85 23.42
C GLY A 575 4.60 -2.29 24.89
N ALA A 576 3.46 -2.45 25.58
CA ALA A 576 3.36 -2.93 26.96
C ALA A 576 3.41 -4.47 27.01
N HIS A 577 4.54 -5.05 26.59
CA HIS A 577 4.67 -6.49 26.34
C HIS A 577 4.63 -7.36 27.61
N LYS A 578 5.04 -6.82 28.77
CA LYS A 578 4.97 -7.55 30.05
C LYS A 578 3.51 -7.64 30.51
N GLU A 579 2.84 -6.51 30.48
CA GLU A 579 1.44 -6.31 30.83
C GLU A 579 0.54 -7.16 29.91
N ALA A 580 0.86 -7.20 28.60
CA ALA A 580 0.22 -8.09 27.64
C ALA A 580 0.36 -9.58 28.02
N ALA A 581 1.58 -10.04 28.33
CA ALA A 581 1.81 -11.42 28.76
C ALA A 581 1.08 -11.76 30.07
N GLU A 582 1.03 -10.82 31.02
CA GLU A 582 0.27 -10.97 32.27
C GLU A 582 -1.24 -11.09 32.02
N HIS A 583 -1.79 -10.34 31.06
CA HIS A 583 -3.18 -10.50 30.63
C HIS A 583 -3.45 -11.82 29.89
N PHE A 584 -2.57 -12.27 28.99
CA PHE A 584 -2.75 -13.56 28.32
C PHE A 584 -2.64 -14.75 29.28
N LEU A 585 -1.70 -14.71 30.24
CA LEU A 585 -1.60 -15.71 31.32
C LEU A 585 -2.83 -15.68 32.22
N SER A 586 -3.37 -14.50 32.53
CA SER A 586 -4.63 -14.38 33.28
C SER A 586 -5.80 -15.03 32.52
N ALA A 587 -5.92 -14.80 31.21
CA ALA A 587 -6.95 -15.41 30.38
C ALA A 587 -6.83 -16.95 30.32
N LEU A 588 -5.61 -17.50 30.19
CA LEU A 588 -5.37 -18.95 30.24
C LEU A 588 -5.72 -19.55 31.61
N SER A 589 -5.33 -18.89 32.70
CA SER A 589 -5.62 -19.36 34.07
C SER A 589 -7.12 -19.48 34.39
N MET A 590 -7.98 -18.70 33.70
CA MET A 590 -9.44 -18.81 33.81
C MET A 590 -9.99 -20.06 33.09
N GLN A 591 -9.31 -20.53 32.05
CA GLN A 591 -9.67 -21.76 31.31
C GLN A 591 -9.15 -23.02 32.01
N GLU A 592 -7.89 -23.01 32.48
CA GLU A 592 -7.22 -24.14 33.15
C GLU A 592 -8.02 -24.69 34.35
N GLN A 593 -8.65 -23.79 35.13
CA GLN A 593 -9.48 -24.14 36.30
C GLN A 593 -10.68 -25.06 36.00
N SER A 594 -11.01 -25.29 34.73
CA SER A 594 -12.17 -26.11 34.32
C SER A 594 -11.81 -27.46 33.68
N ALA A 595 -10.52 -27.85 33.65
CA ALA A 595 -10.04 -29.17 33.24
C ALA A 595 -10.38 -29.62 31.80
N GLY A 596 -10.71 -28.68 30.91
CA GLY A 596 -10.82 -28.88 29.46
C GLY A 596 -9.72 -28.15 28.71
N GLU A 597 -9.57 -28.38 27.41
CA GLU A 597 -8.46 -27.81 26.62
C GLU A 597 -8.45 -26.27 26.66
N THR A 598 -7.28 -25.64 26.77
CA THR A 598 -7.08 -24.19 26.69
C THR A 598 -7.08 -23.69 25.24
N SER A 599 -7.42 -22.42 25.01
CA SER A 599 -7.42 -21.81 23.67
C SER A 599 -6.03 -21.69 23.07
N ASP A 600 -5.82 -22.29 21.90
CA ASP A 600 -4.54 -22.23 21.18
C ASP A 600 -4.22 -20.82 20.67
N GLN A 601 -5.24 -19.99 20.40
CA GLN A 601 -5.05 -18.57 20.04
C GLN A 601 -4.48 -17.74 21.21
N LEU A 602 -4.84 -18.07 22.45
CA LEU A 602 -4.20 -17.50 23.64
C LEU A 602 -2.73 -17.95 23.73
N TRP A 603 -2.44 -19.24 23.54
CA TRP A 603 -1.06 -19.76 23.56
C TRP A 603 -0.19 -19.17 22.46
N PHE A 604 -0.68 -19.07 21.24
CA PHE A 604 0.00 -18.46 20.10
C PHE A 604 0.31 -16.97 20.35
N THR A 605 -0.66 -16.23 20.88
CA THR A 605 -0.49 -14.79 21.15
C THR A 605 0.39 -14.55 22.39
N LEU A 606 0.29 -15.39 23.43
CA LEU A 606 1.19 -15.38 24.58
C LEU A 606 2.62 -15.71 24.17
N ARG A 607 2.84 -16.74 23.33
CA ARG A 607 4.15 -17.08 22.76
C ARG A 607 4.77 -15.85 22.07
N ARG A 608 4.00 -15.18 21.21
CA ARG A 608 4.43 -13.94 20.52
C ARG A 608 4.75 -12.81 21.52
N ALA A 609 3.94 -12.64 22.56
CA ALA A 609 4.18 -11.66 23.62
C ALA A 609 5.46 -11.97 24.42
N LEU A 610 5.68 -13.23 24.82
CA LEU A 610 6.85 -13.69 25.56
C LEU A 610 8.13 -13.57 24.74
N MET A 611 8.13 -13.96 23.46
CA MET A 611 9.29 -13.76 22.55
C MET A 611 9.68 -12.28 22.44
N THR A 612 8.68 -11.38 22.40
CA THR A 612 8.89 -9.93 22.36
C THR A 612 9.30 -9.35 23.72
N ALA A 613 8.85 -9.94 24.82
CA ALA A 613 9.24 -9.56 26.18
C ALA A 613 10.62 -10.08 26.59
N GLN A 614 11.04 -11.26 26.10
CA GLN A 614 12.34 -11.87 26.39
C GLN A 614 13.48 -11.09 25.70
N THR A 615 13.26 -10.66 24.46
CA THR A 615 14.14 -9.71 23.75
C THR A 615 14.22 -8.31 24.40
N LEU A 616 13.30 -7.99 25.32
CA LEU A 616 13.35 -6.79 26.16
C LEU A 616 13.94 -7.04 27.58
N ARG A 617 13.86 -8.28 28.10
CA ARG A 617 14.41 -8.67 29.41
C ARG A 617 15.92 -8.84 29.42
N THR A 618 16.55 -9.11 28.28
CA THR A 618 18.03 -9.13 28.15
C THR A 618 18.65 -7.73 28.15
N GLY A 619 17.83 -6.66 28.16
CA GLY A 619 18.25 -5.28 28.39
C GLY A 619 18.29 -4.92 29.90
N PRO A 620 19.31 -4.18 30.39
CA PRO A 620 19.55 -3.99 31.82
C PRO A 620 18.54 -3.05 32.52
N LYS A 621 17.69 -3.64 33.36
CA LYS A 621 16.84 -2.98 34.39
C LYS A 621 16.83 -3.89 35.63
N LEU A 622 16.69 -3.42 36.88
CA LEU A 622 16.51 -2.07 37.42
C LEU A 622 17.23 -1.98 38.78
N GLY A 623 17.81 -0.83 39.18
CA GLY A 623 18.61 -0.84 40.42
C GLY A 623 19.06 0.51 41.00
N ARG A 624 18.12 1.35 41.46
CA ARG A 624 18.17 2.06 42.78
C ARG A 624 17.13 3.19 42.94
N ALA A 625 16.15 2.92 43.79
CA ALA A 625 15.82 3.74 44.97
C ALA A 625 15.35 2.72 46.04
N LEU A 626 15.71 2.77 47.31
CA LEU A 626 16.15 3.90 48.14
C LEU A 626 17.56 3.70 48.73
N SER A 627 18.08 4.73 49.40
CA SER A 627 19.31 4.67 50.19
C SER A 627 19.05 5.08 51.64
N LEU A 628 19.52 4.31 52.62
CA LEU A 628 19.78 4.80 53.98
C LEU A 628 20.83 3.92 54.71
N SER A 629 21.78 4.60 55.36
CA SER A 629 22.65 4.16 56.47
C SER A 629 23.24 2.73 56.52
N ALA A 630 24.58 2.65 56.34
CA ALA A 630 25.56 1.84 57.11
C ALA A 630 25.44 0.28 57.12
N GLU A 631 26.49 -0.54 57.29
CA GLU A 631 27.90 -0.33 57.70
C GLU A 631 28.93 -0.97 56.71
N ARG A 632 30.17 -1.24 57.16
CA ARG A 632 31.34 -1.69 56.38
C ARG A 632 31.39 -3.21 56.17
N VAL A 633 31.73 -3.65 54.96
CA VAL A 633 32.50 -4.90 54.70
C VAL A 633 33.54 -4.61 53.60
N SER A 634 34.64 -5.37 53.56
CA SER A 634 35.81 -5.11 52.70
C SER A 634 35.59 -5.43 51.21
N ILE A 635 36.32 -4.72 50.36
CA ILE A 635 36.47 -5.00 48.92
C ILE A 635 37.52 -6.11 48.72
N SER A 636 37.27 -7.02 47.77
CA SER A 636 38.30 -7.86 47.17
C SER A 636 38.02 -8.11 45.68
N SER A 637 38.86 -7.53 44.81
CA SER A 637 39.08 -7.88 43.39
C SER A 637 37.85 -8.20 42.52
N VAL A 638 37.26 -7.18 41.90
CA VAL A 638 36.60 -7.34 40.59
C VAL A 638 37.68 -7.33 39.50
N VAL A 639 37.83 -8.43 38.75
CA VAL A 639 38.66 -8.44 37.53
C VAL A 639 37.82 -7.87 36.40
N ILE A 640 38.12 -6.64 35.99
CA ILE A 640 37.48 -6.03 34.83
C ILE A 640 38.12 -6.63 33.57
N HIS A 641 37.35 -7.41 32.81
CA HIS A 641 37.72 -7.78 31.45
C HIS A 641 37.73 -6.52 30.57
N THR A 642 38.91 -5.91 30.41
CA THR A 642 39.12 -4.94 29.34
C THR A 642 39.07 -5.66 28.00
N ILE A 643 38.02 -5.38 27.22
CA ILE A 643 37.92 -5.77 25.80
C ILE A 643 39.25 -5.44 25.11
N PRO A 644 39.88 -6.40 24.39
CA PRO A 644 41.11 -6.12 23.67
C PRO A 644 40.93 -4.95 22.70
N LYS A 645 41.82 -3.96 22.75
CA LYS A 645 42.02 -3.11 21.58
C LYS A 645 42.55 -3.99 20.47
N SER A 646 41.96 -3.92 19.28
CA SER A 646 42.44 -4.69 18.13
C SER A 646 43.91 -4.39 17.85
N SER A 647 44.64 -5.43 17.45
CA SER A 647 46.08 -5.37 17.21
C SER A 647 46.39 -4.55 15.95
N THR A 648 47.01 -3.40 16.16
CA THR A 648 48.01 -2.79 15.27
C THR A 648 47.88 -3.06 13.75
N GLY A 649 47.12 -2.23 13.04
CA GLY A 649 47.31 -2.02 11.59
C GLY A 649 46.04 -1.99 10.73
N GLU A 650 44.95 -2.58 11.19
CA GLU A 650 43.72 -2.68 10.38
C GLU A 650 42.97 -1.36 10.25
N VAL A 651 42.43 -1.09 9.06
CA VAL A 651 41.64 0.11 8.79
C VAL A 651 40.26 -0.02 9.44
N LYS A 652 39.84 0.99 10.22
CA LYS A 652 38.49 1.00 10.78
C LYS A 652 37.46 1.23 9.67
N ILE A 653 36.79 0.16 9.26
CA ILE A 653 35.75 0.15 8.22
C ILE A 653 34.33 0.38 8.77
N ASN A 654 34.06 0.04 10.03
CA ASN A 654 32.75 0.25 10.68
C ASN A 654 32.52 1.71 11.16
N ARG A 655 32.97 2.69 10.36
CA ARG A 655 33.14 4.11 10.77
C ARG A 655 31.87 4.76 11.33
N THR A 656 30.73 4.53 10.69
CA THR A 656 29.44 5.11 11.12
C THR A 656 28.74 4.23 12.16
N SER A 657 28.65 2.91 11.94
CA SER A 657 27.96 1.98 12.84
C SER A 657 28.60 1.93 14.23
N CYS A 658 29.91 2.13 14.35
CA CYS A 658 30.60 2.16 15.64
C CYS A 658 30.08 3.22 16.63
N ALA A 659 29.48 4.31 16.13
CA ALA A 659 28.85 5.33 16.98
C ALA A 659 27.59 4.81 17.69
N LEU A 660 26.98 3.72 17.20
CA LEU A 660 25.87 3.00 17.84
C LEU A 660 26.36 1.73 18.55
N THR A 661 27.29 0.98 17.95
CA THR A 661 27.67 -0.36 18.42
C THR A 661 28.79 -0.38 19.46
N GLN A 662 29.64 0.65 19.55
CA GLN A 662 30.83 0.67 20.44
C GLN A 662 30.76 1.71 21.56
N ASP A 663 29.83 2.68 21.51
CA ASP A 663 29.62 3.65 22.59
C ASP A 663 28.73 3.07 23.70
N LYS A 664 29.24 3.00 24.93
CA LYS A 664 28.48 2.50 26.10
C LYS A 664 27.25 3.35 26.44
N ALA A 665 27.22 4.62 26.04
CA ALA A 665 26.02 5.45 26.17
C ALA A 665 24.90 5.07 25.18
N ARG A 666 25.18 4.18 24.21
CA ARG A 666 24.22 3.69 23.21
C ARG A 666 23.74 2.26 23.46
N GLY A 667 23.78 1.80 24.71
CA GLY A 667 23.24 0.49 25.11
C GLY A 667 21.82 0.20 24.63
N GLY A 668 20.96 1.22 24.50
CA GLY A 668 19.61 1.07 23.90
C GLY A 668 19.63 0.78 22.39
N ALA A 669 20.59 1.32 21.63
CA ALA A 669 20.77 0.99 20.23
C ALA A 669 21.40 -0.40 20.06
N GLN A 670 22.35 -0.77 20.92
CA GLN A 670 22.91 -2.12 20.98
C GLN A 670 21.82 -3.16 21.27
N ALA A 671 20.94 -2.92 22.24
CA ALA A 671 19.81 -3.80 22.56
C ALA A 671 18.87 -4.01 21.36
N MET A 672 18.51 -2.94 20.63
CA MET A 672 17.71 -3.05 19.41
C MET A 672 18.43 -3.84 18.30
N LEU A 673 19.75 -3.71 18.19
CA LEU A 673 20.55 -4.47 17.23
C LEU A 673 20.68 -5.96 17.61
N TYR A 674 20.82 -6.29 18.90
CA TYR A 674 20.73 -7.67 19.40
C TYR A 674 19.33 -8.28 19.12
N ALA A 675 18.26 -7.50 19.32
CA ALA A 675 16.89 -7.97 19.10
C ALA A 675 16.57 -8.34 17.62
N ILE A 676 17.27 -7.74 16.65
CA ILE A 676 17.20 -8.12 15.23
C ILE A 676 18.23 -9.20 14.82
N GLY A 677 18.94 -9.79 15.79
CA GLY A 677 19.79 -10.97 15.59
C GLY A 677 21.28 -10.71 15.34
N LEU A 678 21.82 -9.51 15.60
CA LEU A 678 23.28 -9.29 15.58
C LEU A 678 23.93 -9.91 16.83
N THR A 679 25.10 -10.55 16.66
CA THR A 679 25.96 -11.03 17.75
C THR A 679 26.93 -9.96 18.26
N GLU A 680 27.69 -10.22 19.34
CA GLU A 680 28.75 -9.32 19.80
C GLU A 680 29.84 -9.10 18.73
N ASP A 681 30.13 -10.12 17.91
CA ASP A 681 31.07 -10.00 16.78
C ASP A 681 30.50 -9.12 15.66
N ASP A 682 29.19 -9.17 15.40
CA ASP A 682 28.52 -8.32 14.41
C ASP A 682 28.53 -6.84 14.81
N MET A 683 28.58 -6.51 16.10
CA MET A 683 28.74 -5.13 16.58
C MET A 683 30.07 -4.50 16.11
N ASN A 684 31.08 -5.30 15.76
CA ASN A 684 32.36 -4.83 15.24
C ASN A 684 32.41 -4.73 13.70
N LYS A 685 31.46 -5.33 12.98
CA LYS A 685 31.40 -5.32 11.51
C LYS A 685 30.79 -4.00 10.98
N PRO A 686 31.04 -3.64 9.71
CA PRO A 686 30.26 -2.60 9.04
C PRO A 686 28.80 -3.04 8.87
N GLN A 687 27.87 -2.12 9.12
CA GLN A 687 26.45 -2.31 8.84
C GLN A 687 26.12 -1.68 7.48
N ILE A 688 25.54 -2.47 6.60
CA ILE A 688 25.23 -2.12 5.21
C ILE A 688 23.73 -1.94 5.06
N GLY A 689 23.29 -0.73 4.72
CA GLY A 689 21.90 -0.47 4.36
C GLY A 689 21.62 -0.94 2.94
N ILE A 690 20.83 -1.99 2.78
CA ILE A 690 20.42 -2.53 1.47
C ILE A 690 19.04 -1.96 1.13
N SER A 691 19.03 -0.82 0.43
CA SER A 691 17.81 -0.10 0.04
C SER A 691 17.18 -0.71 -1.22
N SER A 692 16.12 -1.51 -1.06
CA SER A 692 15.35 -2.02 -2.21
C SER A 692 14.19 -1.08 -2.58
N VAL A 693 13.83 -1.08 -3.87
CA VAL A 693 12.65 -0.35 -4.40
C VAL A 693 11.59 -1.37 -4.88
N TRP A 694 11.43 -2.47 -4.14
CA TRP A 694 10.49 -3.53 -4.47
C TRP A 694 9.04 -3.13 -4.24
N TRP A 695 8.18 -3.45 -5.22
CA TRP A 695 6.73 -3.58 -5.04
C TRP A 695 6.15 -4.45 -6.17
N GLU A 696 5.02 -5.10 -5.92
CA GLU A 696 4.52 -6.20 -6.77
C GLU A 696 3.88 -5.74 -8.08
N GLY A 697 3.09 -4.66 -8.06
CA GLY A 697 2.27 -4.20 -9.18
C GLY A 697 3.02 -3.50 -10.33
N ASN A 698 4.35 -3.65 -10.41
CA ASN A 698 5.14 -3.24 -11.56
C ASN A 698 6.20 -4.30 -11.90
N PRO A 699 6.22 -4.87 -13.13
CA PRO A 699 7.29 -5.79 -13.55
C PRO A 699 8.70 -5.19 -13.42
N CYS A 700 8.86 -3.86 -13.45
CA CYS A 700 10.18 -3.24 -13.26
C CYS A 700 10.76 -3.42 -11.84
N ASN A 701 9.91 -3.75 -10.85
CA ASN A 701 10.25 -3.70 -9.43
C ASN A 701 9.93 -5.00 -8.66
N SER A 702 9.07 -5.88 -9.17
CA SER A 702 8.53 -7.04 -8.45
C SER A 702 9.58 -8.10 -8.06
N HIS A 703 10.72 -8.15 -8.75
CA HIS A 703 11.83 -9.06 -8.46
C HIS A 703 12.91 -8.48 -7.51
N LEU A 704 12.85 -7.18 -7.17
CA LEU A 704 13.94 -6.50 -6.47
C LEU A 704 14.16 -6.97 -5.02
N LEU A 705 13.15 -7.55 -4.37
CA LEU A 705 13.30 -8.17 -3.04
C LEU A 705 14.21 -9.40 -3.09
N ASN A 706 14.09 -10.22 -4.14
CA ASN A 706 14.95 -11.39 -4.35
C ASN A 706 16.39 -10.95 -4.67
N LEU A 707 16.56 -9.89 -5.48
CA LEU A 707 17.88 -9.29 -5.69
C LEU A 707 18.49 -8.74 -4.40
N ALA A 708 17.70 -8.08 -3.54
CA ALA A 708 18.16 -7.59 -2.23
C ALA A 708 18.59 -8.73 -1.29
N ASN A 709 17.87 -9.87 -1.29
CA ASN A 709 18.28 -11.08 -0.56
C ASN A 709 19.66 -11.59 -1.02
N HIS A 710 19.94 -11.59 -2.34
CA HIS A 710 21.27 -11.95 -2.85
C HIS A 710 22.38 -10.95 -2.47
N VAL A 711 22.07 -9.65 -2.39
CA VAL A 711 23.02 -8.65 -1.82
C VAL A 711 23.24 -8.88 -0.32
N LYS A 712 22.21 -9.28 0.43
CA LYS A 712 22.31 -9.62 1.86
C LYS A 712 23.21 -10.84 2.10
N ALA A 713 23.04 -11.90 1.30
CA ALA A 713 23.92 -13.07 1.33
C ALA A 713 25.38 -12.69 1.05
N GLY A 714 25.63 -11.92 -0.02
CA GLY A 714 26.98 -11.43 -0.34
C GLY A 714 27.60 -10.54 0.77
N CYS A 715 26.78 -9.84 1.56
CA CYS A 715 27.26 -9.13 2.75
C CYS A 715 27.78 -10.12 3.82
N GLN A 716 27.05 -11.20 4.08
CA GLN A 716 27.46 -12.23 5.04
C GLN A 716 28.75 -12.92 4.59
N ASP A 717 28.86 -13.30 3.32
CA ASP A 717 30.06 -13.92 2.72
C ASP A 717 31.33 -13.06 2.90
N GLU A 718 31.18 -11.73 2.81
CA GLU A 718 32.29 -10.79 2.94
C GLU A 718 32.51 -10.28 4.39
N GLY A 719 31.78 -10.80 5.38
CA GLY A 719 31.94 -10.42 6.78
C GLY A 719 31.33 -9.07 7.15
N LEU A 720 30.26 -8.67 6.46
CA LEU A 720 29.48 -7.44 6.68
C LEU A 720 28.07 -7.78 7.20
N VAL A 721 27.42 -6.84 7.88
CA VAL A 721 26.02 -7.01 8.31
C VAL A 721 25.08 -6.37 7.29
N GLY A 722 24.37 -7.19 6.50
CA GLY A 722 23.37 -6.72 5.55
C GLY A 722 22.01 -6.43 6.20
N LEU A 723 21.67 -5.15 6.35
CA LEU A 723 20.38 -4.66 6.87
C LEU A 723 19.51 -4.17 5.71
N MET A 724 18.53 -4.98 5.30
CA MET A 724 17.59 -4.62 4.24
C MET A 724 16.53 -3.64 4.74
N PHE A 725 16.19 -2.66 3.90
CA PHE A 725 15.01 -1.82 4.05
C PHE A 725 14.45 -1.45 2.68
N ASN A 726 13.14 -1.18 2.61
CA ASN A 726 12.49 -0.78 1.37
C ASN A 726 12.14 0.72 1.37
N THR A 727 12.20 1.32 0.18
CA THR A 727 11.64 2.65 -0.09
C THR A 727 10.48 2.54 -1.09
N ILE A 728 9.60 3.54 -1.12
CA ILE A 728 8.42 3.55 -2.00
C ILE A 728 8.82 3.64 -3.48
N GLY A 729 7.99 3.07 -4.36
CA GLY A 729 8.20 2.99 -5.81
C GLY A 729 8.05 4.30 -6.60
N VAL A 730 8.64 5.40 -6.16
CA VAL A 730 8.91 6.61 -6.98
C VAL A 730 10.28 7.16 -6.57
N SER A 731 11.17 7.35 -7.57
CA SER A 731 12.63 7.50 -7.41
C SER A 731 13.12 8.55 -6.38
N ASP A 732 13.83 8.03 -5.37
CA ASP A 732 15.12 8.52 -4.86
C ASP A 732 15.24 9.95 -4.29
N GLY A 733 14.38 10.29 -3.32
CA GLY A 733 14.55 11.52 -2.51
C GLY A 733 14.32 11.40 -0.99
N ILE A 734 13.90 10.24 -0.47
CA ILE A 734 13.20 10.17 0.83
C ILE A 734 14.10 9.80 2.03
N THR A 735 15.29 9.23 1.83
CA THR A 735 16.19 8.80 2.94
C THR A 735 17.47 9.64 3.11
N MET A 736 17.69 10.68 2.29
CA MET A 736 18.79 11.63 2.51
C MET A 736 18.46 12.62 3.63
N GLY A 737 18.67 12.22 4.90
CA GLY A 737 18.30 13.03 6.06
C GLY A 737 19.29 13.04 7.24
N THR A 738 20.31 12.18 7.26
CA THR A 738 21.33 12.17 8.32
C THR A 738 22.73 12.41 7.73
N ASP A 739 23.60 13.09 8.48
CA ASP A 739 24.97 13.36 8.01
C ASP A 739 25.81 12.08 7.82
N GLY A 740 25.46 10.99 8.52
CA GLY A 740 26.05 9.66 8.28
C GLY A 740 25.65 9.01 6.95
N MET A 741 24.46 9.32 6.43
CA MET A 741 24.00 8.80 5.12
C MET A 741 24.45 9.68 3.95
N ARG A 742 24.61 11.00 4.16
CA ARG A 742 24.77 11.99 3.07
C ARG A 742 25.79 11.62 2.00
N TYR A 743 26.96 11.08 2.37
CA TYR A 743 27.98 10.61 1.43
C TYR A 743 28.69 9.32 1.88
N SER A 744 27.97 8.35 2.44
CA SER A 744 28.55 7.03 2.75
C SER A 744 28.91 6.25 1.45
N PRO A 745 29.94 5.37 1.46
CA PRO A 745 30.26 4.48 0.35
C PRO A 745 29.01 3.73 -0.15
N THR A 746 28.79 3.72 -1.46
CA THR A 746 27.53 3.26 -2.08
C THR A 746 27.83 2.57 -3.41
N VAL A 747 27.14 1.46 -3.70
CA VAL A 747 27.10 0.79 -5.00
C VAL A 747 25.65 0.69 -5.46
N ILE A 748 25.35 1.08 -6.70
CA ILE A 748 24.00 0.97 -7.26
C ILE A 748 23.93 -0.27 -8.16
N VAL A 749 23.05 -1.21 -7.82
CA VAL A 749 22.74 -2.39 -8.63
C VAL A 749 21.46 -2.11 -9.42
N TYR A 750 21.53 -2.08 -10.75
CA TYR A 750 20.34 -1.93 -11.58
C TYR A 750 19.53 -3.23 -11.61
N GLY A 751 18.21 -3.14 -11.50
CA GLY A 751 17.32 -4.31 -11.56
C GLY A 751 17.36 -5.09 -12.88
N GLY A 752 17.87 -4.49 -13.96
CA GLY A 752 17.97 -5.10 -15.29
C GLY A 752 16.77 -4.80 -16.19
N THR A 753 16.99 -4.96 -17.50
CA THR A 753 15.95 -4.78 -18.52
C THR A 753 14.98 -5.97 -18.56
N ILE A 754 13.72 -5.71 -18.91
CA ILE A 754 12.78 -6.75 -19.34
C ILE A 754 13.25 -7.32 -20.69
N GLN A 755 12.97 -8.60 -20.94
CA GLN A 755 13.13 -9.19 -22.27
C GLN A 755 12.04 -8.71 -23.23
N ALA A 756 12.27 -8.84 -24.53
CA ALA A 756 11.21 -8.64 -25.51
C ALA A 756 10.20 -9.81 -25.48
N GLY A 757 8.90 -9.50 -25.53
CA GLY A 757 7.85 -10.49 -25.72
C GLY A 757 7.68 -10.88 -27.19
N THR A 758 6.79 -11.84 -27.45
CA THR A 758 6.53 -12.40 -28.79
C THR A 758 5.11 -12.10 -29.25
N ARG A 759 4.90 -11.77 -30.53
CA ARG A 759 3.57 -11.56 -31.14
C ARG A 759 2.95 -12.88 -31.57
N HIS A 760 1.68 -13.11 -31.24
CA HIS A 760 0.98 -14.34 -31.61
C HIS A 760 0.04 -14.17 -32.80
N VAL A 761 -0.26 -12.93 -33.22
CA VAL A 761 -0.93 -12.60 -34.49
C VAL A 761 -0.04 -11.75 -35.41
N ASP A 762 -0.40 -11.67 -36.70
CA ASP A 762 0.15 -10.68 -37.61
C ASP A 762 -0.59 -9.34 -37.43
N CYS A 763 0.11 -8.21 -37.58
CA CYS A 763 -0.50 -6.87 -37.58
C CYS A 763 -0.01 -6.07 -38.81
N PRO A 764 -0.46 -6.42 -40.03
CA PRO A 764 0.18 -5.95 -41.28
C PRO A 764 0.19 -4.43 -41.43
N SER A 765 -0.85 -3.74 -40.95
CA SER A 765 -0.99 -2.27 -41.00
C SER A 765 0.09 -1.54 -40.20
N MET A 766 0.61 -2.17 -39.15
CA MET A 766 1.73 -1.64 -38.35
C MET A 766 3.10 -2.18 -38.82
N GLY A 767 3.14 -2.98 -39.90
CA GLY A 767 4.36 -3.64 -40.40
C GLY A 767 4.86 -4.81 -39.55
N TYR A 768 4.09 -5.23 -38.53
CA TYR A 768 4.49 -6.29 -37.59
C TYR A 768 3.92 -7.66 -38.01
N LYS A 769 4.65 -8.73 -37.68
CA LYS A 769 4.28 -10.12 -37.99
C LYS A 769 4.28 -11.01 -36.75
N LYS A 770 3.57 -12.13 -36.84
CA LYS A 770 3.60 -13.23 -35.87
C LYS A 770 5.03 -13.75 -35.68
N GLY A 771 5.41 -14.04 -34.44
CA GLY A 771 6.79 -14.39 -34.05
C GLY A 771 7.75 -13.19 -34.00
N GLY A 772 7.32 -11.99 -34.39
CA GLY A 772 8.09 -10.76 -34.18
C GLY A 772 8.06 -10.31 -32.72
N THR A 773 9.06 -9.51 -32.33
CA THR A 773 9.16 -8.96 -30.97
C THR A 773 8.06 -7.94 -30.67
N VAL A 774 7.68 -7.84 -29.39
CA VAL A 774 6.81 -6.81 -28.84
C VAL A 774 7.36 -6.30 -27.50
N ASN A 775 7.13 -5.02 -27.20
CA ASN A 775 7.47 -4.41 -25.91
C ASN A 775 6.43 -3.33 -25.56
N ILE A 776 6.49 -2.76 -24.34
CA ILE A 776 5.45 -1.86 -23.81
C ILE A 776 5.12 -0.65 -24.70
N SER A 777 6.09 -0.10 -25.46
CA SER A 777 5.86 0.96 -26.45
C SER A 777 4.79 0.59 -27.48
N ASP A 778 4.81 -0.66 -27.91
CA ASP A 778 4.02 -1.14 -29.03
C ASP A 778 2.55 -1.29 -28.63
N ALA A 779 2.28 -1.57 -27.34
CA ALA A 779 0.94 -1.58 -26.76
C ALA A 779 0.31 -0.17 -26.68
N PHE A 780 1.13 0.88 -26.62
CA PHE A 780 0.67 2.27 -26.78
C PHE A 780 0.51 2.65 -28.27
N GLU A 781 1.43 2.23 -29.15
CA GLU A 781 1.28 2.41 -30.62
C GLU A 781 0.00 1.73 -31.14
N SER A 782 -0.34 0.54 -30.63
CA SER A 782 -1.51 -0.24 -31.09
C SER A 782 -2.84 0.41 -30.73
N TYR A 783 -2.95 1.10 -29.60
CA TYR A 783 -4.16 1.90 -29.32
C TYR A 783 -4.31 3.07 -30.31
N GLY A 784 -3.20 3.72 -30.67
CA GLY A 784 -3.19 4.76 -31.72
C GLY A 784 -3.68 4.23 -33.07
N ALA A 785 -3.16 3.08 -33.50
CA ALA A 785 -3.57 2.43 -34.75
C ALA A 785 -5.04 1.96 -34.72
N PHE A 786 -5.52 1.50 -33.57
CA PHE A 786 -6.91 1.09 -33.36
C PHE A 786 -7.89 2.29 -33.44
N SER A 787 -7.60 3.42 -32.78
CA SER A 787 -8.47 4.62 -32.83
C SER A 787 -8.61 5.22 -34.24
N VAL A 788 -7.68 4.96 -35.17
CA VAL A 788 -7.79 5.34 -36.59
C VAL A 788 -8.24 4.19 -37.52
N GLY A 789 -8.63 3.04 -36.97
CA GLY A 789 -9.14 1.91 -37.73
C GLY A 789 -8.12 1.16 -38.59
N GLN A 790 -6.81 1.28 -38.29
CA GLN A 790 -5.77 0.53 -39.00
C GLN A 790 -5.65 -0.93 -38.54
N ILE A 791 -5.97 -1.22 -37.28
CA ILE A 791 -5.96 -2.58 -36.71
C ILE A 791 -7.27 -2.88 -35.98
N SER A 792 -7.60 -4.16 -35.86
CA SER A 792 -8.69 -4.68 -35.06
C SER A 792 -8.41 -4.63 -33.55
N ASP A 793 -9.46 -4.80 -32.73
CA ASP A 793 -9.31 -4.92 -31.28
C ASP A 793 -8.58 -6.23 -30.88
N GLU A 794 -8.70 -7.28 -31.70
CA GLU A 794 -7.98 -8.56 -31.53
C GLU A 794 -6.46 -8.37 -31.71
N GLU A 795 -6.04 -7.72 -32.79
CA GLU A 795 -4.63 -7.33 -33.01
C GLU A 795 -4.11 -6.43 -31.89
N ARG A 796 -4.90 -5.43 -31.47
CA ARG A 796 -4.54 -4.56 -30.34
C ARG A 796 -4.34 -5.37 -29.05
N PHE A 797 -5.21 -6.34 -28.77
CA PHE A 797 -5.20 -7.08 -27.51
C PHE A 797 -4.12 -8.17 -27.47
N ASP A 798 -3.71 -8.73 -28.62
CA ASP A 798 -2.50 -9.57 -28.70
C ASP A 798 -1.25 -8.80 -28.26
N VAL A 799 -1.09 -7.58 -28.77
CA VAL A 799 0.04 -6.70 -28.41
C VAL A 799 0.03 -6.36 -26.92
N VAL A 800 -1.14 -6.03 -26.35
CA VAL A 800 -1.27 -5.72 -24.91
C VAL A 800 -0.92 -6.91 -24.03
N ARG A 801 -1.36 -8.13 -24.38
CA ARG A 801 -1.12 -9.34 -23.58
C ARG A 801 0.36 -9.76 -23.53
N HIS A 802 1.09 -9.58 -24.63
CA HIS A 802 2.43 -10.14 -24.76
C HIS A 802 3.57 -9.09 -24.65
N ALA A 803 3.26 -7.80 -24.52
CA ALA A 803 4.25 -6.72 -24.45
C ALA A 803 5.17 -6.74 -23.21
N CYS A 804 4.77 -7.41 -22.12
CA CYS A 804 5.51 -7.50 -20.86
C CYS A 804 5.58 -8.97 -20.38
N PRO A 805 6.56 -9.77 -20.85
CA PRO A 805 6.60 -11.21 -20.60
C PRO A 805 7.07 -11.62 -19.19
N GLY A 806 7.56 -10.70 -18.37
CA GLY A 806 8.13 -11.00 -17.05
C GLY A 806 8.69 -9.77 -16.34
N ALA A 807 9.60 -9.98 -15.40
CA ALA A 807 10.23 -8.90 -14.63
C ALA A 807 11.31 -8.13 -15.42
N GLY A 808 11.60 -6.92 -14.97
CA GLY A 808 12.60 -6.00 -15.54
C GLY A 808 12.01 -4.70 -16.07
N ALA A 809 12.86 -3.68 -16.26
CA ALA A 809 12.45 -2.36 -16.72
C ALA A 809 12.25 -2.29 -18.25
N CYS A 810 11.40 -1.37 -18.71
CA CYS A 810 10.97 -1.23 -20.11
C CYS A 810 12.13 -1.29 -21.14
N GLY A 811 12.04 -2.22 -22.10
CA GLY A 811 13.23 -2.76 -22.78
C GLY A 811 13.95 -1.87 -23.81
N GLY A 812 13.32 -0.78 -24.24
CA GLY A 812 13.95 0.19 -25.15
C GLY A 812 14.92 1.12 -24.43
N MET A 813 15.55 2.03 -25.18
CA MET A 813 16.41 3.08 -24.64
C MET A 813 15.57 4.24 -24.07
N TYR A 814 14.78 3.91 -23.06
CA TYR A 814 13.94 4.80 -22.27
C TYR A 814 14.66 5.24 -20.99
N THR A 815 13.98 5.99 -20.13
CA THR A 815 14.56 6.59 -18.91
C THR A 815 15.31 5.59 -18.03
N ALA A 816 14.75 4.40 -17.77
CA ALA A 816 15.40 3.37 -16.93
C ALA A 816 16.74 2.92 -17.53
N ASN A 817 16.74 2.40 -18.77
CA ASN A 817 17.96 1.95 -19.45
C ASN A 817 18.94 3.11 -19.77
N THR A 818 18.45 4.35 -19.95
CA THR A 818 19.31 5.53 -20.09
C THR A 818 20.05 5.83 -18.79
N MET A 819 19.32 5.83 -17.67
CA MET A 819 19.88 6.16 -16.36
C MET A 819 20.76 5.03 -15.81
N SER A 820 20.43 3.76 -16.07
CA SER A 820 21.30 2.64 -15.68
C SER A 820 22.63 2.70 -16.43
N SER A 821 22.61 2.89 -17.76
CA SER A 821 23.84 3.08 -18.55
C SER A 821 24.62 4.31 -18.09
N ALA A 822 23.94 5.41 -17.77
CA ALA A 822 24.59 6.59 -17.20
C ALA A 822 25.22 6.33 -15.82
N LEU A 823 24.61 5.54 -14.94
CA LEU A 823 25.13 5.21 -13.62
C LEU A 823 26.36 4.27 -13.69
N GLU A 824 26.39 3.36 -14.65
CA GLU A 824 27.58 2.56 -14.96
C GLU A 824 28.72 3.44 -15.49
N VAL A 825 28.43 4.38 -16.41
CA VAL A 825 29.45 5.32 -16.93
C VAL A 825 29.87 6.39 -15.92
N LEU A 826 28.99 6.80 -15.00
CA LEU A 826 29.36 7.63 -13.83
C LEU A 826 30.29 6.89 -12.87
N GLY A 827 30.42 5.56 -13.01
CA GLY A 827 31.20 4.71 -12.11
C GLY A 827 30.48 4.36 -10.81
N MET A 828 29.16 4.55 -10.71
CA MET A 828 28.34 4.25 -9.53
C MET A 828 27.75 2.82 -9.52
N SER A 829 27.78 2.14 -10.65
CA SER A 829 27.37 0.74 -10.82
C SER A 829 28.55 -0.13 -11.28
N LEU A 830 28.47 -1.44 -11.04
CA LEU A 830 29.47 -2.39 -11.56
C LEU A 830 29.35 -2.51 -13.09
N PRO A 831 30.46 -2.83 -13.80
CA PRO A 831 30.41 -3.13 -15.23
C PRO A 831 29.35 -4.19 -15.56
N TYR A 832 28.70 -4.03 -16.72
CA TYR A 832 27.53 -4.77 -17.23
C TYR A 832 26.19 -4.52 -16.52
N SER A 833 26.16 -3.96 -15.29
CA SER A 833 24.95 -3.80 -14.46
C SER A 833 23.76 -3.23 -15.24
N SER A 834 24.01 -2.21 -16.05
CA SER A 834 23.00 -1.51 -16.86
C SER A 834 22.37 -2.33 -17.98
N SER A 835 23.12 -3.32 -18.49
CA SER A 835 22.77 -4.09 -19.68
C SER A 835 22.15 -5.46 -19.38
N THR A 836 22.61 -6.12 -18.30
CA THR A 836 22.17 -7.47 -17.94
C THR A 836 20.65 -7.51 -17.71
N PRO A 837 19.89 -8.35 -18.44
CA PRO A 837 18.44 -8.48 -18.25
C PRO A 837 18.08 -8.98 -16.84
N ALA A 838 16.88 -8.62 -16.39
CA ALA A 838 16.41 -8.85 -15.02
C ALA A 838 16.32 -10.34 -14.63
N VAL A 839 16.10 -11.22 -15.61
CA VAL A 839 15.93 -12.68 -15.44
C VAL A 839 17.17 -13.49 -15.81
N TYR A 840 18.28 -12.84 -16.18
CA TYR A 840 19.53 -13.53 -16.51
C TYR A 840 20.31 -13.89 -15.23
N PRO A 841 20.88 -15.10 -15.08
CA PRO A 841 21.63 -15.52 -13.89
C PRO A 841 22.76 -14.57 -13.48
N GLU A 842 23.37 -13.89 -14.44
CA GLU A 842 24.39 -12.86 -14.27
C GLU A 842 23.93 -11.72 -13.36
N LYS A 843 22.63 -11.39 -13.33
CA LYS A 843 22.06 -10.36 -12.44
C LYS A 843 22.10 -10.80 -10.97
N VAL A 844 21.80 -12.07 -10.69
CA VAL A 844 21.94 -12.66 -9.34
C VAL A 844 23.42 -12.72 -8.93
N GLN A 845 24.31 -13.09 -9.86
CA GLN A 845 25.74 -13.07 -9.61
C GLN A 845 26.30 -11.66 -9.33
N GLU A 846 25.77 -10.62 -9.97
CA GLU A 846 26.12 -9.23 -9.68
C GLU A 846 25.74 -8.85 -8.24
N CYS A 847 24.51 -9.18 -7.81
CA CYS A 847 24.02 -8.92 -6.46
C CYS A 847 24.93 -9.54 -5.38
N ALA A 848 25.31 -10.81 -5.54
CA ALA A 848 26.23 -11.48 -4.62
C ALA A 848 27.63 -10.82 -4.61
N LYS A 849 28.13 -10.36 -5.77
CA LYS A 849 29.43 -9.68 -5.91
C LYS A 849 29.42 -8.22 -5.39
N ALA A 850 28.26 -7.57 -5.28
CA ALA A 850 28.17 -6.14 -4.93
C ALA A 850 28.80 -5.81 -3.55
N ALA A 851 28.55 -6.65 -2.54
CA ALA A 851 29.09 -6.48 -1.20
C ALA A 851 30.62 -6.50 -1.14
N LYS A 852 31.27 -7.34 -1.96
CA LYS A 852 32.74 -7.43 -2.09
C LYS A 852 33.37 -6.13 -2.57
N TYR A 853 32.70 -5.42 -3.48
CA TYR A 853 33.15 -4.10 -3.92
C TYR A 853 32.85 -3.04 -2.87
N LEU A 854 31.67 -3.05 -2.26
CA LEU A 854 31.32 -2.12 -1.18
C LEU A 854 32.28 -2.21 0.03
N LYS A 855 32.74 -3.42 0.37
CA LYS A 855 33.80 -3.65 1.36
C LYS A 855 35.10 -2.91 1.02
N LYS A 856 35.58 -3.04 -0.22
CA LYS A 856 36.76 -2.29 -0.69
C LYS A 856 36.55 -0.77 -0.62
N LEU A 857 35.34 -0.29 -0.96
CA LEU A 857 35.02 1.13 -0.84
C LEU A 857 35.01 1.61 0.63
N LEU A 858 34.68 0.75 1.59
CA LEU A 858 34.82 1.03 3.03
C LEU A 858 36.28 0.97 3.50
N GLU A 859 37.07 0.00 3.02
CA GLU A 859 38.50 -0.16 3.30
C GLU A 859 39.32 1.04 2.79
N HIS A 860 39.03 1.51 1.57
CA HIS A 860 39.67 2.68 0.96
C HIS A 860 38.96 4.02 1.26
N ASP A 861 37.78 3.99 1.92
CA ASP A 861 36.93 5.16 2.17
C ASP A 861 36.59 5.96 0.89
N ILE A 862 36.28 5.24 -0.19
CA ILE A 862 35.84 5.82 -1.46
C ILE A 862 34.32 6.07 -1.37
N LYS A 863 33.93 7.34 -1.45
CA LYS A 863 32.54 7.82 -1.29
C LYS A 863 31.99 8.28 -2.64
N PRO A 864 30.65 8.48 -2.76
CA PRO A 864 30.04 8.95 -4.01
C PRO A 864 30.66 10.24 -4.56
N ARG A 865 31.10 11.18 -3.70
CA ARG A 865 31.79 12.42 -4.14
C ARG A 865 33.22 12.21 -4.68
N ASP A 866 33.83 11.05 -4.44
CA ASP A 866 35.15 10.71 -4.97
C ASP A 866 35.05 10.06 -6.39
N ILE A 867 33.83 9.67 -6.79
CA ILE A 867 33.47 9.02 -8.06
C ILE A 867 32.68 9.98 -8.97
N LEU A 868 31.64 10.61 -8.40
CA LEU A 868 30.87 11.67 -9.04
C LEU A 868 31.74 12.92 -9.11
N THR A 869 32.20 13.23 -10.32
CA THR A 869 33.02 14.39 -10.65
C THR A 869 32.42 15.06 -11.89
N ARG A 870 32.76 16.32 -12.16
CA ARG A 870 32.29 16.99 -13.38
C ARG A 870 32.62 16.17 -14.64
N GLN A 871 33.78 15.52 -14.68
CA GLN A 871 34.21 14.71 -15.81
C GLN A 871 33.40 13.41 -15.95
N SER A 872 33.04 12.73 -14.86
CA SER A 872 32.19 11.53 -14.96
C SER A 872 30.76 11.87 -15.40
N PHE A 873 30.24 13.05 -15.06
CA PHE A 873 29.01 13.58 -15.69
C PHE A 873 29.18 13.83 -17.19
N LEU A 874 30.29 14.44 -17.65
CA LEU A 874 30.52 14.63 -19.09
C LEU A 874 30.61 13.29 -19.85
N ASN A 875 31.32 12.30 -19.31
CA ASN A 875 31.41 10.95 -19.87
C ASN A 875 30.01 10.30 -19.96
N ALA A 876 29.16 10.47 -18.95
CA ALA A 876 27.78 9.99 -18.97
C ALA A 876 26.92 10.70 -20.03
N ILE A 877 27.12 12.01 -20.27
CA ILE A 877 26.41 12.75 -21.35
C ILE A 877 26.86 12.25 -22.73
N VAL A 878 28.13 11.86 -22.90
CA VAL A 878 28.61 11.20 -24.12
C VAL A 878 27.84 9.89 -24.33
N MET A 879 27.80 9.00 -23.33
CA MET A 879 27.10 7.72 -23.44
C MET A 879 25.60 7.90 -23.74
N VAL A 880 24.93 8.87 -23.11
CA VAL A 880 23.53 9.19 -23.39
C VAL A 880 23.33 9.53 -24.88
N ASN A 881 24.21 10.31 -25.50
CA ASN A 881 24.12 10.65 -26.93
C ASN A 881 24.48 9.49 -27.86
N ILE A 882 25.52 8.71 -27.53
CA ILE A 882 25.91 7.47 -28.22
C ILE A 882 24.73 6.50 -28.34
N LEU A 883 24.00 6.30 -27.24
CA LEU A 883 22.89 5.35 -27.11
C LEU A 883 21.55 5.86 -27.65
N GLY A 884 21.38 7.17 -27.87
CA GLY A 884 20.09 7.75 -28.22
C GLY A 884 19.14 7.89 -27.02
N GLY A 885 19.67 8.16 -25.82
CA GLY A 885 18.98 8.16 -24.52
C GLY A 885 17.75 9.08 -24.36
N SER A 886 17.05 8.91 -23.23
CA SER A 886 15.90 9.72 -22.82
C SER A 886 16.27 11.18 -22.52
N THR A 887 15.43 12.13 -22.92
CA THR A 887 15.57 13.57 -22.58
C THR A 887 15.49 13.83 -21.08
N ASN A 888 14.85 12.95 -20.31
CA ASN A 888 14.80 13.00 -18.85
C ASN A 888 16.19 12.98 -18.20
N SER A 889 17.21 12.42 -18.87
CA SER A 889 18.60 12.43 -18.38
C SER A 889 19.09 13.84 -18.02
N VAL A 890 18.69 14.87 -18.76
CA VAL A 890 19.01 16.27 -18.47
C VAL A 890 18.51 16.69 -17.08
N LEU A 891 17.29 16.28 -16.70
CA LEU A 891 16.74 16.60 -15.38
C LEU A 891 17.48 15.85 -14.27
N HIS A 892 17.61 14.53 -14.41
CA HIS A 892 18.23 13.68 -13.40
C HIS A 892 19.68 14.05 -13.17
N PHE A 893 20.46 14.31 -14.23
CA PHE A 893 21.87 14.68 -14.10
C PHE A 893 22.05 16.03 -13.41
N LEU A 894 21.22 17.03 -13.70
CA LEU A 894 21.27 18.33 -13.02
C LEU A 894 20.93 18.20 -11.52
N ALA A 895 19.93 17.38 -11.18
CA ALA A 895 19.58 17.10 -9.79
C ALA A 895 20.69 16.30 -9.05
N MET A 896 21.27 15.28 -9.69
CA MET A 896 22.38 14.50 -9.14
C MET A 896 23.66 15.33 -8.98
N ALA A 897 23.98 16.19 -9.96
CA ALA A 897 25.12 17.11 -9.88
C ALA A 897 24.95 18.09 -8.71
N ARG A 898 23.74 18.66 -8.53
CA ARG A 898 23.41 19.49 -7.35
C ARG A 898 23.61 18.72 -6.05
N ALA A 899 23.11 17.49 -5.93
CA ALA A 899 23.25 16.67 -4.72
C ALA A 899 24.72 16.31 -4.38
N ALA A 900 25.63 16.41 -5.36
CA ALA A 900 27.07 16.17 -5.22
C ALA A 900 27.92 17.46 -5.08
N ASP A 901 27.32 18.66 -5.07
CA ASP A 901 27.97 19.97 -5.20
C ASP A 901 28.81 20.15 -6.49
N ILE A 902 28.30 19.66 -7.63
CA ILE A 902 28.96 19.74 -8.94
C ILE A 902 28.26 20.76 -9.84
N GLU A 903 29.03 21.68 -10.42
CA GLU A 903 28.54 22.63 -11.42
C GLU A 903 28.35 21.97 -12.79
N LEU A 904 27.09 21.68 -13.12
CA LEU A 904 26.63 21.19 -14.42
C LEU A 904 25.44 22.04 -14.88
N THR A 905 25.38 22.36 -16.17
CA THR A 905 24.35 23.23 -16.77
C THR A 905 23.61 22.55 -17.91
N VAL A 906 22.49 23.10 -18.37
CA VAL A 906 21.83 22.63 -19.61
C VAL A 906 22.75 22.77 -20.83
N ASP A 907 23.58 23.81 -20.88
CA ASP A 907 24.41 24.10 -22.06
C ASP A 907 25.59 23.12 -22.22
N ASP A 908 26.03 22.45 -21.13
CA ASP A 908 26.97 21.32 -21.18
C ASP A 908 26.43 20.17 -22.04
N PHE A 909 25.12 19.88 -21.97
CA PHE A 909 24.51 18.82 -22.80
C PHE A 909 24.60 19.13 -24.28
N GLN A 910 24.47 20.41 -24.65
CA GLN A 910 24.62 20.82 -26.04
C GLN A 910 26.10 20.76 -26.47
N ALA A 911 27.03 21.23 -25.64
CA ALA A 911 28.46 21.21 -25.94
C ALA A 911 29.01 19.78 -26.13
N ILE A 912 28.51 18.80 -25.37
CA ILE A 912 28.85 17.38 -25.55
C ILE A 912 28.10 16.77 -26.75
N SER A 913 26.81 17.07 -26.94
CA SER A 913 26.02 16.60 -28.08
C SER A 913 26.64 17.03 -29.42
N ASP A 914 27.15 18.26 -29.50
CA ASP A 914 27.77 18.82 -30.71
C ASP A 914 29.02 18.06 -31.19
N LYS A 915 29.73 17.36 -30.29
CA LYS A 915 30.93 16.57 -30.62
C LYS A 915 30.71 15.04 -30.62
N THR A 916 29.58 14.56 -30.12
CA THR A 916 29.34 13.12 -29.90
C THR A 916 28.43 12.55 -30.99
N PRO A 917 28.82 11.55 -31.78
CA PRO A 917 27.92 10.92 -32.74
C PRO A 917 26.84 10.08 -32.05
N TYR A 918 25.69 9.90 -32.69
CA TYR A 918 24.66 8.94 -32.29
C TYR A 918 24.81 7.67 -33.14
N ILE A 919 25.03 6.52 -32.49
CA ILE A 919 25.42 5.26 -33.18
C ILE A 919 24.58 4.02 -32.82
N ALA A 920 23.81 4.01 -31.72
CA ALA A 920 23.05 2.83 -31.32
C ALA A 920 21.65 2.76 -31.98
N ASP A 921 21.37 1.69 -32.73
CA ASP A 921 20.12 1.47 -33.48
C ASP A 921 19.00 0.93 -32.57
N LEU A 922 18.77 1.59 -31.42
CA LEU A 922 17.87 1.16 -30.35
C LEU A 922 16.48 1.79 -30.46
N LYS A 923 15.43 1.00 -30.22
CA LYS A 923 14.07 1.51 -30.01
C LYS A 923 14.11 2.59 -28.92
N PRO A 924 13.46 3.74 -29.15
CA PRO A 924 12.37 3.95 -30.12
C PRO A 924 12.78 4.57 -31.46
N SER A 925 14.02 5.04 -31.54
CA SER A 925 14.56 5.75 -32.71
C SER A 925 15.14 4.81 -33.76
N GLY A 926 15.66 3.67 -33.30
CA GLY A 926 16.08 2.51 -34.07
C GLY A 926 15.17 1.29 -33.84
N LYS A 927 15.75 0.09 -33.93
CA LYS A 927 15.03 -1.20 -34.00
C LYS A 927 15.26 -2.16 -32.81
N TYR A 928 16.38 -2.09 -32.11
CA TYR A 928 16.81 -3.06 -31.08
C TYR A 928 16.45 -2.67 -29.63
N TYR A 929 16.63 -3.59 -28.69
CA TYR A 929 16.40 -3.40 -27.25
C TYR A 929 17.70 -3.53 -26.44
N MET A 930 17.67 -3.21 -25.13
CA MET A 930 18.85 -3.32 -24.26
C MET A 930 19.39 -4.77 -24.14
N GLU A 931 18.52 -5.78 -24.27
CA GLU A 931 18.95 -7.18 -24.33
C GLU A 931 19.89 -7.45 -25.53
N ASP A 932 19.68 -6.77 -26.66
CA ASP A 932 20.56 -6.88 -27.84
C ASP A 932 21.90 -6.17 -27.64
N VAL A 933 21.91 -5.07 -26.87
CA VAL A 933 23.15 -4.41 -26.43
C VAL A 933 23.98 -5.34 -25.54
N HIS A 934 23.33 -6.03 -24.60
CA HIS A 934 23.99 -7.01 -23.74
C HIS A 934 24.64 -8.15 -24.55
N ARG A 935 23.91 -8.70 -25.53
CA ARG A 935 24.39 -9.76 -26.43
C ARG A 935 25.62 -9.38 -27.28
N VAL A 936 25.87 -8.10 -27.54
CA VAL A 936 27.05 -7.61 -28.28
C VAL A 936 28.19 -7.10 -27.38
N GLY A 937 28.14 -7.40 -26.07
CA GLY A 937 29.20 -7.03 -25.11
C GLY A 937 28.83 -5.90 -24.14
N GLY A 938 27.58 -5.44 -24.15
CA GLY A 938 27.05 -4.48 -23.18
C GLY A 938 27.65 -3.06 -23.30
N ILE A 939 27.38 -2.24 -22.28
CA ILE A 939 27.98 -0.91 -22.14
C ILE A 939 29.52 -0.95 -22.02
N PRO A 940 30.15 -1.95 -21.37
CA PRO A 940 31.61 -2.05 -21.32
C PRO A 940 32.28 -2.17 -22.70
N ALA A 941 31.75 -2.98 -23.63
CA ALA A 941 32.31 -3.09 -24.98
C ALA A 941 32.19 -1.78 -25.77
N ILE A 942 31.07 -1.06 -25.62
CA ILE A 942 30.86 0.27 -26.22
C ILE A 942 31.82 1.31 -25.62
N LEU A 943 32.00 1.31 -24.30
CA LEU A 943 32.97 2.18 -23.62
C LEU A 943 34.40 1.94 -24.11
N LYS A 944 34.81 0.67 -24.24
CA LYS A 944 36.15 0.31 -24.73
C LYS A 944 36.37 0.81 -26.15
N TYR A 945 35.40 0.58 -27.05
CA TYR A 945 35.42 1.09 -28.42
C TYR A 945 35.57 2.62 -28.47
N LEU A 946 34.84 3.35 -27.63
CA LEU A 946 34.97 4.82 -27.56
C LEU A 946 36.31 5.29 -27.00
N LEU A 947 36.84 4.62 -25.98
CA LEU A 947 38.13 4.95 -25.36
C LEU A 947 39.31 4.65 -26.29
N ASN A 948 39.22 3.62 -27.12
CA ASN A 948 40.24 3.24 -28.09
C ASN A 948 40.24 4.12 -29.36
N HIS A 949 39.08 4.63 -29.77
CA HIS A 949 38.90 5.31 -31.06
C HIS A 949 38.53 6.80 -30.99
N THR A 950 38.32 7.39 -29.79
CA THR A 950 37.94 8.81 -29.63
C THR A 950 38.57 9.47 -28.40
N ASP A 951 38.53 10.80 -28.35
CA ASP A 951 38.81 11.63 -27.17
C ASP A 951 37.53 12.00 -26.39
N LEU A 952 36.42 11.30 -26.63
CA LEU A 952 35.13 11.64 -26.02
C LEU A 952 35.00 11.17 -24.57
N ILE A 953 35.62 10.03 -24.21
CA ILE A 953 35.56 9.43 -22.88
C ILE A 953 36.91 9.60 -22.16
N ASP A 954 36.89 10.21 -20.98
CA ASP A 954 38.04 10.22 -20.07
C ASP A 954 38.06 8.95 -19.21
N GLY A 955 39.00 8.05 -19.51
CA GLY A 955 39.18 6.79 -18.78
C GLY A 955 39.79 6.91 -17.37
N SER A 956 40.22 8.09 -16.93
CA SER A 956 40.96 8.29 -15.66
C SER A 956 40.09 8.37 -14.41
N GLN A 957 38.78 8.62 -14.55
CA GLN A 957 37.82 8.69 -13.44
C GLN A 957 37.83 7.41 -12.57
N LEU A 958 37.59 7.56 -11.26
CA LEU A 958 37.41 6.44 -10.31
C LEU A 958 36.01 5.81 -10.45
N THR A 959 35.84 4.54 -10.08
CA THR A 959 34.53 3.87 -10.00
C THR A 959 34.38 3.03 -8.72
N VAL A 960 33.17 2.52 -8.47
CA VAL A 960 32.81 1.61 -7.36
C VAL A 960 33.62 0.31 -7.31
N THR A 961 34.41 -0.02 -8.32
CA THR A 961 35.31 -1.19 -8.25
C THR A 961 36.62 -0.91 -7.50
N GLY A 962 36.91 0.37 -7.22
CA GLY A 962 38.21 0.85 -6.72
C GLY A 962 39.27 1.02 -7.81
N LYS A 963 38.94 0.75 -9.07
CA LYS A 963 39.78 0.98 -10.27
C LYS A 963 39.33 2.23 -11.01
N THR A 964 40.16 2.74 -11.93
CA THR A 964 39.70 3.74 -12.91
C THR A 964 38.77 3.14 -13.98
N LEU A 965 38.02 3.96 -14.71
CA LEU A 965 37.17 3.49 -15.82
C LEU A 965 37.97 2.69 -16.86
N ALA A 966 39.14 3.17 -17.29
CA ALA A 966 40.03 2.45 -18.21
C ALA A 966 40.46 1.08 -17.65
N GLN A 967 40.86 1.03 -16.38
CA GLN A 967 41.29 -0.21 -15.71
C GLN A 967 40.16 -1.24 -15.53
N ASN A 968 38.89 -0.84 -15.64
CA ASN A 968 37.75 -1.75 -15.68
C ASN A 968 37.46 -2.29 -17.11
N LEU A 969 38.10 -1.71 -18.14
CA LEU A 969 37.91 -2.05 -19.55
C LEU A 969 39.11 -2.80 -20.15
N GLU A 970 40.25 -2.87 -19.45
CA GLU A 970 41.46 -3.58 -19.88
C GLU A 970 41.17 -5.03 -20.34
N ASP A 971 40.48 -5.81 -19.50
CA ASP A 971 40.18 -7.24 -19.74
C ASP A 971 38.92 -7.50 -20.61
N ILE A 972 38.17 -6.45 -20.97
CA ILE A 972 36.89 -6.55 -21.71
C ILE A 972 37.15 -6.75 -23.21
N GLU A 973 36.42 -7.64 -23.89
CA GLU A 973 36.52 -7.73 -25.36
C GLU A 973 35.95 -6.48 -26.04
N GLU A 974 36.64 -5.98 -27.06
CA GLU A 974 36.20 -4.82 -27.83
C GLU A 974 35.12 -5.21 -28.84
N LEU A 975 34.18 -4.29 -29.09
CA LEU A 975 33.01 -4.49 -29.93
C LEU A 975 33.39 -4.89 -31.37
N SER A 976 33.12 -6.14 -31.76
CA SER A 976 33.19 -6.57 -33.16
C SER A 976 32.07 -5.93 -33.99
N PHE A 977 32.35 -5.70 -35.27
CA PHE A 977 31.40 -5.22 -36.27
C PHE A 977 31.19 -6.22 -37.41
N ASP A 978 31.65 -7.46 -37.26
CA ASP A 978 31.59 -8.48 -38.31
C ASP A 978 30.22 -9.19 -38.35
N ASN A 979 29.58 -9.33 -37.19
CA ASN A 979 28.34 -10.11 -36.98
C ASN A 979 27.24 -9.37 -36.20
N GLN A 980 27.32 -8.04 -36.07
CA GLN A 980 26.29 -7.23 -35.42
C GLN A 980 26.07 -5.89 -36.14
N ASP A 981 24.84 -5.37 -36.06
CA ASP A 981 24.50 -4.03 -36.55
C ASP A 981 23.63 -3.22 -35.55
N VAL A 982 23.67 -3.62 -34.28
CA VAL A 982 23.05 -2.97 -33.10
C VAL A 982 23.70 -1.61 -32.83
N ILE A 983 25.03 -1.57 -32.93
CA ILE A 983 25.86 -0.38 -32.75
C ILE A 983 26.57 -0.11 -34.07
N LYS A 984 26.40 1.09 -34.62
CA LYS A 984 27.10 1.55 -35.82
C LYS A 984 28.54 1.98 -35.50
N LYS A 985 29.38 1.99 -36.53
CA LYS A 985 30.76 2.48 -36.44
C LYS A 985 30.78 4.02 -36.35
N LEU A 986 31.87 4.56 -35.83
CA LEU A 986 32.06 6.01 -35.68
C LEU A 986 32.18 6.76 -37.02
N ASP A 987 32.55 6.08 -38.11
CA ASP A 987 32.65 6.62 -39.48
C ASP A 987 31.33 6.57 -40.27
N ASP A 988 30.42 5.66 -39.91
CA ASP A 988 29.05 5.54 -40.44
C ASP A 988 27.97 5.71 -39.33
N PRO A 989 27.91 6.85 -38.61
CA PRO A 989 26.99 7.06 -37.51
C PRO A 989 25.57 7.37 -38.00
N ILE A 990 24.56 7.01 -37.20
CA ILE A 990 23.14 7.30 -37.48
C ILE A 990 22.91 8.82 -37.57
N LYS A 991 23.60 9.59 -36.73
CA LYS A 991 23.72 11.06 -36.83
C LYS A 991 25.12 11.47 -36.37
N LYS A 992 25.75 12.41 -37.09
CA LYS A 992 27.12 12.90 -36.81
C LYS A 992 27.26 13.69 -35.50
N THR A 993 26.14 14.12 -34.92
CA THR A 993 26.04 14.76 -33.60
C THR A 993 24.95 14.08 -32.78
N GLY A 994 24.89 14.38 -31.49
CA GLY A 994 23.98 13.76 -30.55
C GLY A 994 22.52 14.08 -30.86
N HIS A 995 21.62 13.25 -30.36
CA HIS A 995 20.18 13.44 -30.52
C HIS A 995 19.61 14.44 -29.51
N LEU A 996 20.23 14.64 -28.34
CA LEU A 996 19.79 15.67 -27.40
C LEU A 996 20.09 17.05 -27.97
N THR A 997 19.08 17.91 -28.02
CA THR A 997 19.23 19.31 -28.44
C THR A 997 18.54 20.22 -27.45
N ILE A 998 19.27 21.22 -26.96
CA ILE A 998 18.79 22.29 -26.10
C ILE A 998 18.30 23.42 -27.01
N LEU A 999 17.01 23.70 -26.97
CA LEU A 999 16.38 24.78 -27.72
C LEU A 999 16.15 26.00 -26.81
N ARG A 1000 16.24 27.19 -27.37
CA ARG A 1000 15.93 28.48 -26.72
C ARG A 1000 15.09 29.33 -27.68
N GLY A 1001 14.49 30.43 -27.23
CA GLY A 1001 13.72 31.31 -28.12
C GLY A 1001 12.64 32.07 -27.36
N ASN A 1002 11.82 32.86 -28.06
CA ASN A 1002 10.80 33.65 -27.36
C ASN A 1002 9.66 32.79 -26.75
N LEU A 1003 9.47 31.54 -27.21
CA LEU A 1003 8.50 30.62 -26.60
C LEU A 1003 9.03 29.93 -25.33
N ALA A 1004 10.34 29.68 -25.28
CA ALA A 1004 11.01 28.97 -24.19
C ALA A 1004 12.41 29.57 -23.90
N PRO A 1005 12.48 30.77 -23.28
CA PRO A 1005 13.74 31.50 -23.13
C PRO A 1005 14.70 30.86 -22.12
N GLY A 1006 14.19 30.14 -21.11
CA GLY A 1006 15.01 29.49 -20.08
C GLY A 1006 15.66 28.20 -20.56
N THR A 1007 14.87 27.31 -21.18
CA THR A 1007 15.29 26.14 -21.95
C THR A 1007 14.06 25.49 -22.59
N ALA A 1008 14.27 24.68 -23.62
CA ALA A 1008 13.45 23.50 -23.91
C ALA A 1008 14.37 22.34 -24.34
N VAL A 1009 13.97 21.09 -24.17
CA VAL A 1009 14.79 19.91 -24.48
C VAL A 1009 14.10 19.05 -25.54
N ALA A 1010 14.79 18.83 -26.66
CA ALA A 1010 14.31 18.07 -27.80
C ALA A 1010 15.14 16.81 -28.05
N LYS A 1011 14.51 15.79 -28.64
CA LYS A 1011 15.17 14.59 -29.18
C LYS A 1011 15.12 14.64 -30.71
N LEU A 1012 16.20 15.10 -31.32
CA LEU A 1012 16.33 15.31 -32.76
C LEU A 1012 17.26 14.26 -33.38
N THR A 1013 16.66 13.22 -33.95
CA THR A 1013 17.35 12.04 -34.50
C THR A 1013 17.91 12.26 -35.92
N GLY A 1014 17.56 13.37 -36.57
CA GLY A 1014 17.84 13.64 -37.98
C GLY A 1014 16.79 13.09 -38.95
N LYS A 1015 15.89 12.19 -38.49
CA LYS A 1015 14.80 11.62 -39.30
C LYS A 1015 13.61 12.56 -39.46
N GLU A 1016 13.45 13.49 -38.52
CA GLU A 1016 12.37 14.49 -38.48
C GLU A 1016 12.61 15.75 -39.34
N GLY A 1017 13.84 15.98 -39.81
CA GLY A 1017 14.23 17.15 -40.60
C GLY A 1017 14.84 18.28 -39.77
N LEU A 1018 15.16 19.41 -40.43
CA LEU A 1018 15.93 20.51 -39.82
C LEU A 1018 15.07 21.70 -39.33
N ARG A 1019 13.81 21.81 -39.79
CA ARG A 1019 12.91 22.90 -39.45
C ARG A 1019 11.46 22.44 -39.52
N PHE A 1020 10.64 22.84 -38.56
CA PHE A 1020 9.18 22.68 -38.57
C PHE A 1020 8.53 24.06 -38.45
N GLU A 1021 7.51 24.32 -39.26
CA GLU A 1021 6.72 25.55 -39.17
C GLU A 1021 5.25 25.18 -39.28
N GLY A 1022 4.44 25.62 -38.32
CA GLY A 1022 3.09 25.12 -38.17
C GLY A 1022 2.17 26.01 -37.33
N THR A 1023 0.94 25.53 -37.16
CA THR A 1023 -0.14 26.25 -36.47
C THR A 1023 -0.39 25.62 -35.10
N ALA A 1024 -0.44 26.43 -34.05
CA ALA A 1024 -0.64 25.98 -32.68
C ALA A 1024 -2.05 25.42 -32.44
N LYS A 1025 -2.11 24.32 -31.67
CA LYS A 1025 -3.32 23.73 -31.06
C LYS A 1025 -3.00 23.44 -29.59
N CYS A 1026 -3.70 24.08 -28.65
CA CYS A 1026 -3.33 24.15 -27.24
C CYS A 1026 -4.20 23.26 -26.36
N PHE A 1027 -3.58 22.56 -25.40
CA PHE A 1027 -4.25 21.69 -24.43
C PHE A 1027 -3.90 22.14 -23.00
N ASP A 1028 -4.86 22.78 -22.32
CA ASP A 1028 -4.72 23.32 -20.96
C ASP A 1028 -5.14 22.35 -19.85
N ARG A 1029 -5.83 21.26 -20.21
CA ARG A 1029 -6.35 20.22 -19.30
C ARG A 1029 -5.56 18.93 -19.48
N ARG A 1030 -5.76 17.97 -18.56
CA ARG A 1030 -5.11 16.64 -18.60
C ARG A 1030 -5.28 15.97 -19.97
N VAL A 1031 -4.34 15.08 -20.29
CA VAL A 1031 -4.21 14.30 -21.54
C VAL A 1031 -5.52 13.79 -22.18
N PRO A 1032 -6.57 13.34 -21.47
CA PRO A 1032 -7.79 12.82 -22.12
C PRO A 1032 -8.46 13.73 -23.17
N TRP A 1033 -8.24 15.05 -23.15
CA TRP A 1033 -8.79 15.96 -24.18
C TRP A 1033 -8.08 15.89 -25.54
N PHE A 1034 -6.91 15.23 -25.63
CA PHE A 1034 -6.20 15.01 -26.88
C PHE A 1034 -6.86 13.91 -27.75
N PHE A 1035 -7.32 12.81 -27.15
CA PHE A 1035 -7.82 11.66 -27.92
C PHE A 1035 -9.10 11.99 -28.72
N PRO A 1036 -10.12 12.69 -28.17
CA PRO A 1036 -11.28 13.12 -28.96
C PRO A 1036 -10.91 14.08 -30.11
N ALA A 1037 -9.87 14.90 -29.96
CA ALA A 1037 -9.39 15.79 -31.02
C ALA A 1037 -8.65 15.03 -32.15
N LEU A 1038 -8.00 13.90 -31.81
CA LEU A 1038 -7.43 12.98 -32.79
C LEU A 1038 -8.54 12.19 -33.52
N GLU A 1039 -9.49 11.63 -32.77
CA GLU A 1039 -10.63 10.84 -33.29
C GLU A 1039 -11.58 11.69 -34.16
N ALA A 1040 -11.78 12.96 -33.82
CA ALA A 1040 -12.56 13.91 -34.62
C ALA A 1040 -11.80 14.48 -35.85
N GLY A 1041 -10.52 14.13 -36.03
CA GLY A 1041 -9.69 14.64 -37.14
C GLY A 1041 -9.40 16.14 -37.07
N GLU A 1042 -9.40 16.75 -35.88
CA GLU A 1042 -8.94 18.14 -35.69
C GLU A 1042 -7.43 18.26 -35.92
N ILE A 1043 -6.67 17.24 -35.51
CA ILE A 1043 -5.20 17.20 -35.62
C ILE A 1043 -4.81 16.83 -37.06
N LYS A 1044 -4.06 17.72 -37.72
CA LYS A 1044 -3.72 17.61 -39.15
C LYS A 1044 -2.21 17.82 -39.39
N PRO A 1045 -1.66 17.35 -40.52
CA PRO A 1045 -0.32 17.73 -40.97
C PRO A 1045 -0.10 19.25 -40.89
N GLY A 1046 1.03 19.69 -40.33
CA GLY A 1046 1.35 21.09 -40.05
C GLY A 1046 0.83 21.63 -38.70
N THR A 1047 0.27 20.78 -37.83
CA THR A 1047 -0.17 21.17 -36.47
C THR A 1047 0.99 21.10 -35.48
N VAL A 1048 1.09 22.10 -34.61
CA VAL A 1048 1.98 22.14 -33.44
C VAL A 1048 1.12 21.98 -32.19
N LEU A 1049 1.22 20.82 -31.54
CA LEU A 1049 0.41 20.43 -30.39
C LEU A 1049 1.10 20.88 -29.10
N ILE A 1050 0.49 21.81 -28.36
CA ILE A 1050 1.10 22.45 -27.19
C ILE A 1050 0.36 22.02 -25.93
N PHE A 1051 0.99 21.18 -25.12
CA PHE A 1051 0.44 20.65 -23.87
C PHE A 1051 0.95 21.49 -22.70
N ARG A 1052 0.04 22.09 -21.93
CA ARG A 1052 0.35 23.16 -20.97
C ARG A 1052 -0.09 22.83 -19.57
N TYR A 1053 0.53 23.52 -18.60
CA TYR A 1053 0.32 23.25 -17.17
C TYR A 1053 0.67 21.80 -16.84
N GLN A 1054 1.61 21.21 -17.59
CA GLN A 1054 2.19 19.89 -17.34
C GLN A 1054 3.58 20.02 -16.70
N GLY A 1055 4.07 21.24 -16.43
CA GLY A 1055 5.33 21.50 -15.74
C GLY A 1055 5.34 21.11 -14.26
N PRO A 1056 6.49 21.32 -13.57
CA PRO A 1056 6.68 20.95 -12.16
C PRO A 1056 5.58 21.47 -11.22
N LYS A 1057 5.22 22.76 -11.31
CA LYS A 1057 4.13 23.38 -10.53
C LYS A 1057 2.78 23.31 -11.23
N GLY A 1058 2.78 23.15 -12.56
CA GLY A 1058 1.61 23.06 -13.43
C GLY A 1058 0.66 21.92 -13.08
N ALA A 1059 1.14 20.69 -13.20
CA ALA A 1059 0.30 19.50 -13.07
C ALA A 1059 -0.24 19.29 -11.64
N PRO A 1060 0.59 19.24 -10.58
CA PRO A 1060 2.06 19.30 -10.52
C PRO A 1060 2.75 17.93 -10.68
N GLY A 1061 4.07 17.89 -10.53
CA GLY A 1061 4.88 16.66 -10.57
C GLY A 1061 5.55 16.38 -11.92
N MET A 1062 5.45 17.34 -12.86
CA MET A 1062 6.04 17.25 -14.21
C MET A 1062 5.77 15.89 -14.92
N PRO A 1063 4.50 15.47 -15.13
CA PRO A 1063 4.16 14.17 -15.68
C PRO A 1063 4.77 13.89 -17.07
N GLU A 1064 5.01 12.61 -17.33
CA GLU A 1064 5.53 12.11 -18.60
C GLU A 1064 4.39 11.64 -19.52
N MET A 1065 4.23 12.29 -20.66
CA MET A 1065 3.18 12.00 -21.63
C MET A 1065 3.67 11.02 -22.69
N LEU A 1066 3.20 9.77 -22.60
CA LEU A 1066 3.40 8.70 -23.59
C LEU A 1066 2.21 8.54 -24.53
N GLY A 1067 0.99 8.59 -24.00
CA GLY A 1067 -0.25 8.40 -24.77
C GLY A 1067 -0.34 9.23 -26.06
N PRO A 1068 -0.16 10.57 -26.02
CA PRO A 1068 -0.23 11.40 -27.21
C PRO A 1068 0.83 11.09 -28.27
N THR A 1069 2.07 10.79 -27.88
CA THR A 1069 3.15 10.56 -28.85
C THR A 1069 2.97 9.22 -29.58
N ALA A 1070 2.60 8.17 -28.83
CA ALA A 1070 2.31 6.86 -29.40
C ALA A 1070 1.02 6.86 -30.25
N ALA A 1071 0.00 7.63 -29.83
CA ALA A 1071 -1.22 7.78 -30.61
C ALA A 1071 -0.98 8.49 -31.96
N LEU A 1072 -0.15 9.53 -32.00
CA LEU A 1072 0.26 10.17 -33.27
C LEU A 1072 1.16 9.28 -34.13
N ALA A 1073 1.93 8.39 -33.52
CA ALA A 1073 2.69 7.37 -34.26
C ALA A 1073 1.75 6.37 -34.95
N GLY A 1074 0.79 5.79 -34.22
CA GLY A 1074 -0.24 4.91 -34.77
C GLY A 1074 -1.17 5.59 -35.79
N ALA A 1075 -1.47 6.88 -35.59
CA ALA A 1075 -2.22 7.69 -36.55
C ALA A 1075 -1.42 8.11 -37.81
N GLY A 1076 -0.12 7.79 -37.90
CA GLY A 1076 0.74 8.20 -39.03
C GLY A 1076 1.12 9.69 -39.06
N LEU A 1077 0.85 10.44 -37.99
CA LEU A 1077 1.04 11.89 -37.90
C LEU A 1077 2.39 12.31 -37.28
N SER A 1078 3.16 11.37 -36.72
CA SER A 1078 4.42 11.63 -35.99
C SER A 1078 5.48 12.45 -36.76
N THR A 1079 5.58 12.33 -38.08
CA THR A 1079 6.52 13.10 -38.91
C THR A 1079 5.93 14.38 -39.50
N SER A 1080 4.62 14.59 -39.38
CA SER A 1080 3.90 15.75 -39.95
C SER A 1080 3.29 16.67 -38.89
N THR A 1081 3.55 16.40 -37.60
CA THR A 1081 3.16 17.23 -36.46
C THR A 1081 4.37 17.45 -35.55
N ALA A 1082 4.31 18.50 -34.73
CA ALA A 1082 5.29 18.75 -33.67
C ALA A 1082 4.58 18.83 -32.31
N LEU A 1083 5.29 18.47 -31.23
CA LEU A 1083 4.77 18.47 -29.86
C LEU A 1083 5.66 19.31 -28.94
N ILE A 1084 5.04 20.21 -28.18
CA ILE A 1084 5.70 21.11 -27.22
C ILE A 1084 5.02 20.97 -25.86
N THR A 1085 5.80 20.94 -24.77
CA THR A 1085 5.24 21.00 -23.42
C THR A 1085 6.18 21.63 -22.38
N ASP A 1086 5.59 22.20 -21.33
CA ASP A 1086 6.28 22.53 -20.08
C ASP A 1086 6.53 21.30 -19.19
N GLY A 1087 5.84 20.19 -19.43
CA GLY A 1087 6.07 18.88 -18.81
C GLY A 1087 7.13 18.04 -19.52
N ARG A 1088 6.93 16.71 -19.55
CA ARG A 1088 7.84 15.76 -20.19
C ARG A 1088 7.08 14.92 -21.22
N PHE A 1089 7.72 14.60 -22.34
CA PHE A 1089 7.25 13.55 -23.25
C PHE A 1089 8.04 12.28 -22.98
N SER A 1090 7.41 11.13 -23.17
CA SER A 1090 8.11 9.87 -22.97
C SER A 1090 9.14 9.62 -24.07
N GLY A 1091 10.22 8.94 -23.70
CA GLY A 1091 11.34 8.66 -24.60
C GLY A 1091 10.92 7.93 -25.89
N ALA A 1092 9.83 7.16 -25.85
CA ALA A 1092 9.27 6.24 -26.85
C ALA A 1092 8.84 6.82 -28.22
N SER A 1093 9.33 8.00 -28.59
CA SER A 1093 8.64 8.88 -29.54
C SER A 1093 9.50 9.24 -30.78
N ARG A 1094 8.85 9.66 -31.86
CA ARG A 1094 9.46 10.04 -33.16
C ARG A 1094 8.86 11.37 -33.64
N GLY A 1095 9.67 12.24 -34.28
CA GLY A 1095 9.24 13.56 -34.74
C GLY A 1095 9.82 14.72 -33.91
N PHE A 1096 9.38 15.95 -34.19
CA PHE A 1096 9.75 17.15 -33.42
C PHE A 1096 9.05 17.14 -32.06
N ILE A 1097 9.73 16.62 -31.03
CA ILE A 1097 9.15 16.40 -29.70
C ILE A 1097 10.01 17.10 -28.65
N ILE A 1098 9.39 18.06 -27.97
CA ILE A 1098 10.06 19.10 -27.20
C ILE A 1098 9.41 19.21 -25.82
N GLY A 1099 10.15 18.80 -24.78
CA GLY A 1099 9.72 18.95 -23.39
C GLY A 1099 10.43 20.07 -22.66
N HIS A 1100 10.16 20.17 -21.36
CA HIS A 1100 10.92 20.99 -20.40
C HIS A 1100 10.91 22.50 -20.73
N ALA A 1101 9.86 23.02 -21.38
CA ALA A 1101 9.78 24.44 -21.71
C ALA A 1101 9.76 25.32 -20.45
N VAL A 1102 10.77 26.18 -20.31
CA VAL A 1102 10.95 27.11 -19.17
C VAL A 1102 10.88 28.57 -19.63
N PRO A 1103 10.15 29.46 -18.92
CA PRO A 1103 9.32 29.17 -17.74
C PRO A 1103 8.05 28.36 -18.07
N GLU A 1104 7.63 27.50 -17.14
CA GLU A 1104 6.42 26.68 -17.31
C GLU A 1104 5.13 27.52 -17.33
N ALA A 1105 4.02 26.94 -17.81
CA ALA A 1105 2.79 27.69 -17.99
C ALA A 1105 2.18 28.18 -16.66
N ARG A 1106 2.41 27.46 -15.55
CA ARG A 1106 1.96 27.86 -14.21
C ARG A 1106 2.60 29.15 -13.69
N LEU A 1107 3.82 29.43 -14.13
CA LEU A 1107 4.56 30.65 -13.82
C LEU A 1107 4.29 31.78 -14.82
N GLY A 1108 3.37 31.56 -15.77
CA GLY A 1108 3.01 32.52 -16.80
C GLY A 1108 4.12 32.80 -17.79
N GLY A 1109 4.97 31.79 -18.07
CA GLY A 1109 5.93 31.83 -19.18
C GLY A 1109 5.24 31.87 -20.54
N PRO A 1110 5.96 32.17 -21.64
CA PRO A 1110 5.36 32.47 -22.95
C PRO A 1110 4.46 31.35 -23.49
N ILE A 1111 4.78 30.08 -23.19
CA ILE A 1111 3.94 28.92 -23.51
C ILE A 1111 2.49 29.06 -22.96
N ALA A 1112 2.27 29.71 -21.82
CA ALA A 1112 0.95 29.96 -21.25
C ALA A 1112 0.07 30.90 -22.10
N LEU A 1113 0.69 31.71 -22.96
CA LEU A 1113 0.08 32.82 -23.68
C LEU A 1113 -0.31 32.47 -25.12
N VAL A 1114 0.18 31.36 -25.66
CA VAL A 1114 -0.19 30.87 -27.00
C VAL A 1114 -1.71 30.59 -27.09
N LYS A 1115 -2.31 30.79 -28.26
CA LYS A 1115 -3.72 30.48 -28.55
C LYS A 1115 -3.81 29.62 -29.82
N ASP A 1116 -4.89 28.86 -29.95
CA ASP A 1116 -5.18 28.09 -31.17
C ASP A 1116 -5.11 29.03 -32.40
N GLY A 1117 -4.37 28.63 -33.43
CA GLY A 1117 -4.16 29.44 -34.64
C GLY A 1117 -2.87 30.26 -34.70
N ASP A 1118 -2.16 30.47 -33.58
CA ASP A 1118 -0.85 31.14 -33.60
C ASP A 1118 0.19 30.37 -34.42
N LYS A 1119 1.19 31.07 -34.97
CA LYS A 1119 2.30 30.44 -35.71
C LYS A 1119 3.50 30.15 -34.83
N ILE A 1120 4.02 28.91 -34.93
CA ILE A 1120 5.22 28.44 -34.24
C ILE A 1120 6.25 27.96 -35.27
N VAL A 1121 7.51 28.32 -35.03
CA VAL A 1121 8.70 27.88 -35.77
C VAL A 1121 9.60 27.11 -34.82
N ILE A 1122 10.08 25.96 -35.26
CA ILE A 1122 11.13 25.17 -34.62
C ILE A 1122 12.27 25.06 -35.64
N ASP A 1123 13.47 25.50 -35.28
CA ASP A 1123 14.64 25.56 -36.16
C ASP A 1123 15.80 24.80 -35.50
N ALA A 1124 16.10 23.59 -35.97
CA ALA A 1124 17.08 22.69 -35.34
C ALA A 1124 18.53 23.15 -35.55
N GLU A 1125 18.81 23.83 -36.66
CA GLU A 1125 20.14 24.36 -36.96
C GLU A 1125 20.47 25.55 -36.06
N LYS A 1126 19.55 26.51 -35.95
CA LYS A 1126 19.69 27.67 -35.05
C LYS A 1126 19.40 27.35 -33.59
N ARG A 1127 18.82 26.18 -33.33
CA ARG A 1127 18.33 25.71 -32.02
C ARG A 1127 17.26 26.63 -31.43
N THR A 1128 16.42 27.21 -32.29
CA THR A 1128 15.37 28.14 -31.87
C THR A 1128 13.97 27.53 -31.81
N ILE A 1129 13.16 28.04 -30.90
CA ILE A 1129 11.72 27.74 -30.77
C ILE A 1129 10.96 29.05 -30.57
N ASP A 1130 10.33 29.50 -31.66
CA ASP A 1130 9.84 30.87 -31.82
C ASP A 1130 8.33 30.92 -32.09
N TRP A 1131 7.65 31.79 -31.37
CA TRP A 1131 6.22 32.09 -31.43
C TRP A 1131 6.02 33.44 -32.13
N LEU A 1132 5.39 33.42 -33.30
CA LEU A 1132 5.30 34.56 -34.21
C LEU A 1132 4.07 35.44 -33.90
N VAL A 1133 4.06 36.04 -32.71
CA VAL A 1133 3.06 37.02 -32.25
C VAL A 1133 3.78 38.28 -31.79
N GLY A 1134 3.27 39.46 -32.19
CA GLY A 1134 3.88 40.75 -31.87
C GLY A 1134 3.83 41.09 -30.38
N GLU A 1135 4.85 41.79 -29.90
CA GLU A 1135 5.10 42.04 -28.46
C GLU A 1135 3.91 42.70 -27.73
N GLU A 1136 3.20 43.63 -28.37
CA GLU A 1136 1.99 44.26 -27.82
C GLU A 1136 0.90 43.23 -27.48
N GLU A 1137 0.68 42.23 -28.34
CA GLU A 1137 -0.27 41.14 -28.09
C GLU A 1137 0.26 40.15 -27.06
N GLN A 1138 1.58 39.90 -27.00
CA GLN A 1138 2.18 39.10 -25.93
C GLN A 1138 1.96 39.76 -24.56
N GLU A 1139 2.23 41.06 -24.44
CA GLU A 1139 1.94 41.85 -23.24
C GLU A 1139 0.45 41.84 -22.89
N ARG A 1140 -0.44 42.02 -23.89
CA ARG A 1140 -1.89 42.02 -23.68
C ARG A 1140 -2.34 40.66 -23.12
N ARG A 1141 -1.88 39.55 -23.70
CA ARG A 1141 -2.15 38.19 -23.21
C ARG A 1141 -1.51 37.89 -21.85
N LYS A 1142 -0.33 38.45 -21.56
CA LYS A 1142 0.29 38.33 -20.23
C LYS A 1142 -0.57 39.01 -19.16
N LYS A 1143 -1.09 40.22 -19.44
CA LYS A 1143 -2.04 40.93 -18.58
C LYS A 1143 -3.37 40.16 -18.42
N GLU A 1144 -3.88 39.52 -19.49
CA GLU A 1144 -5.03 38.58 -19.40
C GLU A 1144 -4.73 37.40 -18.45
N TRP A 1145 -3.52 36.83 -18.51
CA TRP A 1145 -3.11 35.67 -17.70
C TRP A 1145 -2.87 36.05 -16.23
N ASP A 1146 -2.18 37.16 -15.95
CA ASP A 1146 -1.86 37.61 -14.58
C ASP A 1146 -3.13 37.98 -13.78
N ALA A 1147 -4.18 38.44 -14.48
CA ALA A 1147 -5.51 38.70 -13.92
C ALA A 1147 -6.35 37.43 -13.66
N SER A 1148 -5.93 36.26 -14.16
CA SER A 1148 -6.66 34.99 -14.02
C SER A 1148 -6.27 34.19 -12.77
N ASP A 1149 -7.05 33.14 -12.51
CA ASP A 1149 -6.81 32.10 -11.49
C ASP A 1149 -5.69 31.12 -11.88
N LYS A 1150 -5.22 31.13 -13.14
CA LYS A 1150 -4.25 30.15 -13.70
C LYS A 1150 -2.88 30.13 -13.01
N LYS A 1151 -2.57 31.13 -12.19
CA LYS A 1151 -1.37 31.15 -11.32
C LYS A 1151 -1.52 30.30 -10.04
N GLU A 1152 -2.74 29.97 -9.62
CA GLU A 1152 -2.97 29.16 -8.41
C GLU A 1152 -2.57 27.69 -8.62
N LEU A 1153 -2.18 27.01 -7.54
CA LEU A 1153 -1.83 25.59 -7.59
C LEU A 1153 -3.09 24.72 -7.60
N ASN A 1154 -3.16 23.76 -8.53
CA ASN A 1154 -4.25 22.79 -8.64
C ASN A 1154 -4.45 21.97 -7.34
N VAL A 1155 -3.38 21.77 -6.57
CA VAL A 1155 -3.35 20.99 -5.33
C VAL A 1155 -3.29 21.93 -4.13
N LYS A 1156 -4.02 21.60 -3.06
CA LYS A 1156 -4.13 22.45 -1.85
C LYS A 1156 -3.53 21.82 -0.59
N ARG A 1157 -3.23 20.52 -0.60
CA ARG A 1157 -2.69 19.71 0.51
C ARG A 1157 -1.87 18.52 -0.03
N GLY A 1158 -1.22 17.77 0.85
CA GLY A 1158 -0.48 16.54 0.53
C GLY A 1158 0.92 16.76 -0.08
N ILE A 1159 1.60 15.67 -0.43
CA ILE A 1159 2.98 15.70 -0.94
C ILE A 1159 3.13 16.52 -2.22
N LEU A 1160 2.16 16.43 -3.14
CA LEU A 1160 2.14 17.20 -4.38
C LEU A 1160 2.04 18.72 -4.14
N PHE A 1161 1.42 19.17 -3.03
CA PHE A 1161 1.39 20.59 -2.67
C PHE A 1161 2.75 21.06 -2.13
N ARG A 1162 3.45 20.24 -1.32
CA ARG A 1162 4.83 20.53 -0.89
C ARG A 1162 5.75 20.63 -2.10
N TYR A 1163 5.73 19.62 -2.99
CA TYR A 1163 6.45 19.63 -4.26
C TYR A 1163 6.14 20.89 -5.07
N ALA A 1164 4.87 21.18 -5.38
CA ALA A 1164 4.50 22.34 -6.19
C ALA A 1164 4.90 23.68 -5.56
N ARG A 1165 4.91 23.80 -4.22
CA ARG A 1165 5.43 24.97 -3.50
C ARG A 1165 6.93 25.11 -3.70
N ASP A 1166 7.69 24.06 -3.39
CA ASP A 1166 9.15 24.11 -3.19
C ASP A 1166 9.95 23.91 -4.48
N VAL A 1167 9.41 23.19 -5.47
CA VAL A 1167 10.16 22.71 -6.65
C VAL A 1167 10.78 23.81 -7.50
N ALA A 1168 12.03 23.61 -7.92
CA ALA A 1168 12.77 24.49 -8.83
C ALA A 1168 12.36 24.31 -10.31
N PRO A 1169 12.75 25.22 -11.22
CA PRO A 1169 12.52 25.06 -12.66
C PRO A 1169 13.23 23.84 -13.29
N ALA A 1170 12.71 23.38 -14.43
CA ALA A 1170 13.25 22.24 -15.17
C ALA A 1170 14.69 22.43 -15.67
N ASN A 1171 15.13 23.66 -15.97
CA ASN A 1171 16.49 23.95 -16.44
C ASN A 1171 17.56 23.87 -15.33
N VAL A 1172 17.18 23.56 -14.09
CA VAL A 1172 18.08 23.27 -12.96
C VAL A 1172 17.79 21.90 -12.32
N GLY A 1173 17.10 21.00 -13.03
CA GLY A 1173 16.84 19.63 -12.57
C GLY A 1173 15.58 19.44 -11.72
N ALA A 1174 14.78 20.48 -11.48
CA ALA A 1174 13.53 20.41 -10.69
C ALA A 1174 13.69 19.80 -9.28
N TYR A 1175 14.76 20.20 -8.57
CA TYR A 1175 15.01 19.86 -7.17
C TYR A 1175 14.01 20.52 -6.20
N CYS A 1176 13.99 20.10 -4.92
CA CYS A 1176 13.02 20.52 -3.88
C CYS A 1176 13.68 20.70 -2.48
N ASP A 1177 14.94 21.13 -2.41
CA ASP A 1177 15.73 21.27 -1.17
C ASP A 1177 15.76 22.71 -0.60
#